data_AF-A0A9Q0YEM5-F1
#
_entry.id   AF-A0A9Q0YEM5-F1
#
_cell.length_a   1.000
_cell.length_b   1.000
_cell.length_c   1.000
_cell.angle_alpha   90.00
_cell.angle_beta   90.00
_cell.angle_gamma   90.00
#
_symmetry.space_group_name_H-M   'P 1'
#
loop_
_entity.id
_entity.type
_entity.pdbx_description
1 polymer ?
#
loop_
_entity_poly.entity_id
_entity_poly.type
_entity_poly.pdbx_seq_one_letter_code
_entity_poly.pdbx_strand_id
1 'polypeptide(L)'
;MAESQGKAPQRLMQLMRMFLTTMDDVSNRKNVDVVPKRTTAIQEQIMVPDAQEEGDIPYPLTDEEALNFLENILHIPKPLELLERDHLEFLNVFLLHMNTEIPFTNIQINSRILDRDYFPSFEEGKKAMFARQGGNCLIINFFTKAILDLLGYNTFHIGANNPGDTEFDSHISTIVCDLTSPGSRHLVDPGMVRPFYEPIPLDFDDESKIYQFNYLKCKLFKADHGMVHLCSFIPEGQTAPSPVVIDSEGMSWRIQISYRPNLKRSREYFYQKMHERLGFPSIMPEIFRSIGIFTRRDGRNFVLGHLDDLFGVKYMHEDPSQSDINVLTKEEYLNFIEKELPQFPRSLTPEQDDVPYPLTKKEAFYFLENVLLISDPAKLLEQDAIMFLNTFIHGMTTKIPFTSIPHISQPMDDKHCPTFTECKEAIFSRQGGHCFYKNIFSKALLDLMGYKTFHVGGNNNGEEQLDTHIGIIVCDLSYPGSLHLVEPGTRRPLFEAIPLDFDQESPVYHFHFMKSKFFKRDDGILLWCAHAPEHTAPSTYMIESGDEFWNIQLTYRLHQQRSRKYFTERSQYMAKMPTLIPSVHYALYLLAYKEKKLFNYLYQKQKDLISLKVQGEDLSESEIQLLAPDEMIDSIVENFPQYTRDTIQTALDNSCYGSRLYCL
;
A
#
# COMPACT_ATOMS: atom_id res chain seq x y z
N MET A 1 32.56 -5.56 3.76
CA MET A 1 32.41 -4.79 5.02
C MET A 1 32.79 -3.31 4.91
N ALA A 2 33.37 -2.80 3.81
CA ALA A 2 33.72 -1.38 3.67
C ALA A 2 32.69 -0.51 2.90
N GLU A 3 31.71 -1.11 2.20
CA GLU A 3 30.72 -0.36 1.39
C GLU A 3 29.44 0.08 2.11
N SER A 4 29.19 -0.38 3.35
CA SER A 4 27.97 0.02 4.09
C SER A 4 28.09 1.39 4.77
N GLN A 5 29.30 1.94 4.93
CA GLN A 5 29.53 3.19 5.67
C GLN A 5 29.14 4.46 4.88
N GLY A 6 29.09 4.41 3.55
CA GLY A 6 28.76 5.57 2.70
C GLY A 6 27.28 5.94 2.63
N LYS A 7 26.36 5.02 2.96
CA LYS A 7 24.90 5.23 2.86
C LYS A 7 24.23 5.64 4.17
N ALA A 8 24.92 5.51 5.31
CA ALA A 8 24.35 5.83 6.62
C ALA A 8 23.87 7.30 6.76
N PRO A 9 24.58 8.32 6.24
CA PRO A 9 24.10 9.71 6.30
C PRO A 9 22.84 9.94 5.46
N GLN A 10 22.74 9.33 4.28
CA GLN A 10 21.56 9.45 3.41
C GLN A 10 20.34 8.75 4.00
N ARG A 11 20.53 7.55 4.58
CA ARG A 11 19.48 6.80 5.27
C ARG A 11 18.98 7.53 6.51
N LEU A 12 19.90 8.08 7.31
CA LEU A 12 19.54 8.93 8.44
C LEU A 12 18.76 10.16 7.97
N MET A 13 19.17 10.81 6.87
CA MET A 13 18.42 11.94 6.30
C MET A 13 17.03 11.54 5.77
N GLN A 14 16.85 10.35 5.20
CA GLN A 14 15.53 9.84 4.79
C GLN A 14 14.63 9.53 5.99
N LEU A 15 15.18 8.92 7.03
CA LEU A 15 14.47 8.61 8.27
C LEU A 15 14.15 9.89 9.07
N MET A 16 15.09 10.84 9.08
CA MET A 16 14.85 12.21 9.54
C MET A 16 13.75 12.84 8.71
N ARG A 17 13.78 12.77 7.37
CA ARG A 17 12.69 13.26 6.53
C ARG A 17 11.35 12.59 6.84
N MET A 18 11.28 11.29 7.07
CA MET A 18 10.05 10.61 7.48
C MET A 18 9.55 11.09 8.87
N PHE A 19 10.45 11.27 9.83
CA PHE A 19 10.07 11.85 11.13
C PHE A 19 9.79 13.35 11.05
N LEU A 20 10.33 14.02 10.03
CA LEU A 20 10.21 15.44 9.75
C LEU A 20 9.24 15.71 8.60
N THR A 21 8.51 14.77 8.01
CA THR A 21 7.38 15.06 7.10
C THR A 21 6.13 15.41 7.92
N THR A 22 6.25 15.34 9.26
CA THR A 22 5.46 16.17 10.18
C THR A 22 6.00 17.61 10.31
N MET A 23 7.09 17.97 9.66
CA MET A 23 7.78 19.28 9.65
C MET A 23 8.49 19.52 8.29
N ASP A 24 7.75 19.63 7.19
CA ASP A 24 8.32 19.51 5.85
C ASP A 24 9.50 20.44 5.49
N ASP A 25 10.35 19.84 4.64
CA ASP A 25 11.28 20.35 3.63
C ASP A 25 12.45 21.28 4.04
N VAL A 26 13.68 20.79 3.85
CA VAL A 26 14.92 21.57 3.94
C VAL A 26 15.85 21.29 2.75
N SER A 27 16.31 22.39 2.17
CA SER A 27 17.54 22.57 1.40
C SER A 27 17.58 22.01 -0.02
N ASN A 28 17.02 22.78 -0.97
CA ASN A 28 17.78 23.13 -2.18
C ASN A 28 17.30 24.34 -3.01
N ARG A 29 16.37 25.17 -2.51
CA ARG A 29 16.06 26.45 -3.16
C ARG A 29 16.79 27.59 -2.44
N LYS A 30 17.97 27.94 -2.94
CA LYS A 30 18.65 29.18 -2.55
C LYS A 30 17.84 30.37 -3.09
N ASN A 31 17.58 31.33 -2.20
CA ASN A 31 17.06 32.67 -2.42
C ASN A 31 15.63 32.75 -3.01
N VAL A 32 14.66 32.97 -2.13
CA VAL A 32 13.43 33.68 -2.48
C VAL A 32 13.40 34.92 -1.59
N ASP A 33 13.40 36.09 -2.23
CA ASP A 33 13.29 37.39 -1.57
C ASP A 33 12.07 37.45 -0.66
N VAL A 34 12.19 38.20 0.44
CA VAL A 34 11.07 38.59 1.29
C VAL A 34 10.09 39.40 0.42
N VAL A 35 9.04 38.75 -0.08
CA VAL A 35 8.00 39.40 -0.88
C VAL A 35 7.08 40.20 0.07
N PRO A 36 6.95 41.53 -0.10
CA PRO A 36 5.98 42.30 0.66
C PRO A 36 4.55 41.99 0.17
N LYS A 37 3.68 41.51 1.08
CA LYS A 37 2.20 41.56 1.04
C LYS A 37 1.52 41.55 -0.35
N ARG A 38 1.89 40.65 -1.26
CA ARG A 38 1.15 40.39 -2.52
C ARG A 38 1.30 38.94 -2.99
N THR A 39 0.66 38.02 -2.28
CA THR A 39 0.35 36.67 -2.78
C THR A 39 -0.91 36.17 -2.07
N THR A 40 -2.07 36.71 -2.44
CA THR A 40 -3.40 36.20 -2.06
C THR A 40 -4.16 35.58 -3.24
N ALA A 41 -3.62 35.63 -4.46
CA ALA A 41 -4.41 35.34 -5.66
C ALA A 41 -4.57 33.83 -6.04
N ILE A 42 -4.00 32.87 -5.30
CA ILE A 42 -4.16 31.42 -5.61
C ILE A 42 -4.83 30.65 -4.45
N GLN A 43 -5.06 31.27 -3.29
CA GLN A 43 -5.76 30.63 -2.16
C GLN A 43 -7.27 30.90 -2.11
N GLU A 44 -7.83 31.68 -3.04
CA GLU A 44 -9.16 32.31 -2.87
C GLU A 44 -10.33 31.72 -3.69
N GLN A 45 -10.22 30.59 -4.40
CA GLN A 45 -11.27 30.19 -5.35
C GLN A 45 -11.81 28.76 -5.31
N ILE A 46 -11.85 28.11 -4.14
CA ILE A 46 -12.76 26.97 -3.97
C ILE A 46 -13.68 27.25 -2.79
N MET A 47 -14.72 28.05 -3.06
CA MET A 47 -15.94 28.02 -2.26
C MET A 47 -16.57 26.65 -2.49
N VAL A 48 -16.24 25.68 -1.63
CA VAL A 48 -16.99 24.42 -1.55
C VAL A 48 -18.43 24.82 -1.24
N PRO A 49 -19.42 24.45 -2.07
CA PRO A 49 -20.81 24.77 -1.78
C PRO A 49 -21.16 24.32 -0.36
N ASP A 50 -21.83 25.18 0.41
CA ASP A 50 -22.38 24.86 1.72
C ASP A 50 -23.41 23.74 1.54
N ALA A 51 -22.93 22.48 1.55
CA ALA A 51 -23.80 21.32 1.58
C ALA A 51 -24.61 21.39 2.88
N GLN A 52 -25.93 21.32 2.72
CA GLN A 52 -26.88 21.35 3.84
C GLN A 52 -26.56 20.27 4.88
N GLU A 53 -26.81 20.61 6.15
CA GLU A 53 -26.67 19.76 7.33
C GLU A 53 -27.55 18.49 7.21
N GLU A 54 -27.08 17.46 6.52
CA GLU A 54 -27.57 16.10 6.81
C GLU A 54 -27.13 15.73 8.23
N GLY A 55 -28.07 15.22 9.02
CA GLY A 55 -27.78 14.77 10.38
C GLY A 55 -26.65 13.73 10.38
N ASP A 56 -25.77 13.81 11.38
CA ASP A 56 -24.67 12.86 11.50
C ASP A 56 -25.22 11.43 11.69
N ILE A 57 -24.57 10.44 11.07
CA ILE A 57 -25.01 9.04 11.23
C ILE A 57 -24.72 8.64 12.67
N PRO A 58 -25.68 8.00 13.39
CA PRO A 58 -25.45 7.57 14.77
C PRO A 58 -24.16 6.77 14.95
N TYR A 59 -23.51 6.99 16.08
CA TYR A 59 -22.35 6.22 16.51
C TYR A 59 -22.84 5.05 17.36
N PRO A 60 -22.63 3.79 16.92
CA PRO A 60 -23.05 2.61 17.68
C PRO A 60 -22.10 2.36 18.88
N LEU A 61 -22.27 3.16 19.93
CA LEU A 61 -21.58 3.04 21.21
C LEU A 61 -22.64 3.11 22.33
N THR A 62 -22.59 2.21 23.30
CA THR A 62 -23.52 2.20 24.45
C THR A 62 -22.95 2.96 25.65
N ASP A 63 -23.82 3.35 26.60
CA ASP A 63 -23.38 3.96 27.87
C ASP A 63 -22.43 3.05 28.66
N GLU A 64 -22.70 1.73 28.67
CA GLU A 64 -21.85 0.73 29.32
C GLU A 64 -20.47 0.64 28.65
N GLU A 65 -20.43 0.62 27.31
CA GLU A 65 -19.17 0.65 26.56
C GLU A 65 -18.38 1.94 26.85
N ALA A 66 -19.04 3.10 26.82
CA ALA A 66 -18.41 4.39 27.10
C ALA A 66 -17.83 4.46 28.52
N LEU A 67 -18.59 4.03 29.53
CA LEU A 67 -18.10 3.97 30.91
C LEU A 67 -16.95 3.00 31.08
N ASN A 68 -17.06 1.80 30.50
CA ASN A 68 -15.98 0.82 30.51
C ASN A 68 -14.70 1.38 29.86
N PHE A 69 -14.82 2.11 28.76
CA PHE A 69 -13.67 2.75 28.12
C PHE A 69 -13.03 3.81 29.04
N LEU A 70 -13.82 4.70 29.64
CA LEU A 70 -13.31 5.74 30.54
C LEU A 70 -12.63 5.15 31.79
N GLU A 71 -13.23 4.15 32.42
CA GLU A 71 -12.73 3.58 33.68
C GLU A 71 -11.60 2.56 33.47
N ASN A 72 -11.75 1.65 32.51
CA ASN A 72 -10.85 0.49 32.38
C ASN A 72 -9.80 0.65 31.30
N ILE A 73 -10.04 1.50 30.30
CA ILE A 73 -9.07 1.76 29.22
C ILE A 73 -8.29 3.05 29.46
N LEU A 74 -8.98 4.14 29.77
CA LEU A 74 -8.34 5.43 30.08
C LEU A 74 -7.95 5.59 31.56
N HIS A 75 -8.42 4.71 32.44
CA HIS A 75 -8.11 4.76 33.88
C HIS A 75 -8.59 6.04 34.58
N ILE A 76 -9.69 6.65 34.11
CA ILE A 76 -10.31 7.81 34.75
C ILE A 76 -11.17 7.33 35.92
N PRO A 77 -10.84 7.66 37.17
CA PRO A 77 -11.59 7.20 38.32
C PRO A 77 -12.93 7.94 38.42
N LYS A 78 -14.04 7.20 38.49
CA LYS A 78 -15.40 7.75 38.70
C LYS A 78 -15.74 8.86 37.70
N PRO A 79 -15.70 8.58 36.38
CA PRO A 79 -15.82 9.59 35.34
C PRO A 79 -17.13 10.38 35.41
N LEU A 80 -18.23 9.75 35.81
CA LEU A 80 -19.53 10.42 35.96
C LEU A 80 -19.55 11.42 37.14
N GLU A 81 -18.95 11.07 38.28
CA GLU A 81 -18.84 12.02 39.41
C GLU A 81 -18.00 13.25 39.03
N LEU A 82 -16.96 13.04 38.20
CA LEU A 82 -16.13 14.14 37.68
C LEU A 82 -16.91 15.00 36.68
N LEU A 83 -17.65 14.37 35.76
CA LEU A 83 -18.49 15.05 34.78
C LEU A 83 -19.58 15.89 35.44
N GLU A 84 -20.33 15.33 36.39
CA GLU A 84 -21.37 16.04 37.14
C GLU A 84 -20.83 17.24 37.93
N ARG A 85 -19.57 17.15 38.40
CA ARG A 85 -18.92 18.22 39.14
C ARG A 85 -18.47 19.36 38.22
N ASP A 86 -17.73 19.04 37.17
CA ASP A 86 -17.11 20.02 36.28
C ASP A 86 -16.83 19.41 34.90
N HIS A 87 -17.64 19.83 33.91
CA HIS A 87 -17.53 19.37 32.53
C HIS A 87 -16.19 19.75 31.87
N LEU A 88 -15.57 20.87 32.23
CA LEU A 88 -14.28 21.29 31.67
C LEU A 88 -13.15 20.49 32.32
N GLU A 89 -13.20 20.28 33.64
CA GLU A 89 -12.25 19.44 34.35
C GLU A 89 -12.26 18.00 33.82
N PHE A 90 -13.45 17.43 33.59
CA PHE A 90 -13.59 16.14 32.94
C PHE A 90 -12.88 16.12 31.59
N LEU A 91 -13.11 17.11 30.71
CA LEU A 91 -12.49 17.13 29.38
C LEU A 91 -10.96 17.28 29.43
N ASN A 92 -10.41 18.02 30.40
CA ASN A 92 -8.97 18.09 30.63
C ASN A 92 -8.38 16.71 30.97
N VAL A 93 -9.02 16.01 31.91
CA VAL A 93 -8.60 14.65 32.30
C VAL A 93 -8.77 13.68 31.12
N PHE A 94 -9.89 13.75 30.41
CA PHE A 94 -10.18 12.93 29.25
C PHE A 94 -9.13 13.12 28.13
N LEU A 95 -8.81 14.36 27.74
CA LEU A 95 -7.80 14.63 26.71
C LEU A 95 -6.39 14.20 27.13
N LEU A 96 -6.03 14.41 28.40
CA LEU A 96 -4.76 13.93 28.93
C LEU A 96 -4.65 12.41 28.78
N HIS A 97 -5.67 11.67 29.22
CA HIS A 97 -5.66 10.21 29.15
C HIS A 97 -5.78 9.67 27.73
N MET A 98 -6.61 10.27 26.88
CA MET A 98 -6.68 9.89 25.46
C MET A 98 -5.31 9.98 24.78
N ASN A 99 -4.60 11.09 24.95
CA ASN A 99 -3.31 11.30 24.29
C ASN A 99 -2.13 10.54 24.94
N THR A 100 -2.32 9.96 26.14
CA THR A 100 -1.27 9.20 26.84
C THR A 100 -1.49 7.69 26.73
N GLU A 101 -2.74 7.23 26.78
CA GLU A 101 -3.08 5.80 26.77
C GLU A 101 -3.38 5.27 25.37
N ILE A 102 -3.81 6.13 24.44
CA ILE A 102 -4.18 5.77 23.07
C ILE A 102 -3.16 6.33 22.08
N PRO A 103 -2.43 5.47 21.33
CA PRO A 103 -1.47 5.93 20.35
C PRO A 103 -2.17 6.47 19.09
N PHE A 104 -1.63 7.52 18.49
CA PHE A 104 -1.94 7.85 17.11
C PHE A 104 -1.15 6.90 16.20
N THR A 105 -1.82 6.22 15.28
CA THR A 105 -1.16 5.30 14.35
C THR A 105 -1.91 5.15 13.04
N ASN A 106 -1.18 4.86 11.95
CA ASN A 106 -1.76 4.50 10.67
C ASN A 106 -1.73 2.98 10.39
N ILE A 107 -1.41 2.14 11.38
CA ILE A 107 -1.27 0.68 11.20
C ILE A 107 -2.55 0.06 10.65
N GLN A 108 -3.74 0.44 11.14
CA GLN A 108 -5.01 -0.16 10.73
C GLN A 108 -5.24 0.06 9.22
N ILE A 109 -4.93 1.26 8.74
CA ILE A 109 -5.02 1.60 7.32
C ILE A 109 -3.91 0.90 6.53
N ASN A 110 -2.67 0.94 7.01
CA ASN A 110 -1.53 0.37 6.29
C ASN A 110 -1.55 -1.15 6.22
N SER A 111 -2.06 -1.83 7.25
CA SER A 111 -2.21 -3.28 7.29
C SER A 111 -3.19 -3.81 6.24
N ARG A 112 -4.08 -2.94 5.74
CA ARG A 112 -5.10 -3.24 4.74
C ARG A 112 -5.04 -2.26 3.56
N ILE A 113 -3.89 -1.63 3.36
CA ILE A 113 -3.64 -0.64 2.30
C ILE A 113 -3.91 -1.18 0.89
N LEU A 114 -3.91 -2.50 0.76
CA LEU A 114 -4.17 -3.21 -0.48
C LEU A 114 -5.67 -3.23 -0.82
N ASP A 115 -6.54 -2.96 0.15
CA ASP A 115 -7.98 -2.80 -0.01
C ASP A 115 -8.26 -1.28 -0.13
N ARG A 116 -8.18 -0.66 -1.32
CA ARG A 116 -8.41 0.81 -1.42
C ARG A 116 -9.83 1.28 -1.12
N ASP A 117 -10.79 0.37 -1.00
CA ASP A 117 -12.13 0.69 -0.48
C ASP A 117 -12.22 0.47 1.03
N TYR A 118 -11.15 -0.03 1.65
CA TYR A 118 -11.09 -0.25 3.07
C TYR A 118 -10.73 1.05 3.76
N PHE A 119 -11.78 1.68 4.25
CA PHE A 119 -11.67 2.57 5.38
C PHE A 119 -12.19 1.84 6.62
N PRO A 120 -11.47 1.88 7.76
CA PRO A 120 -11.94 1.23 8.98
C PRO A 120 -13.35 1.71 9.32
N SER A 121 -14.27 0.76 9.41
CA SER A 121 -15.61 1.05 9.91
C SER A 121 -15.56 1.57 11.34
N PHE A 122 -16.62 2.23 11.80
CA PHE A 122 -16.67 2.66 13.20
C PHE A 122 -16.52 1.49 14.18
N GLU A 123 -17.07 0.31 13.88
CA GLU A 123 -16.92 -0.89 14.71
C GLU A 123 -15.48 -1.39 14.78
N GLU A 124 -14.74 -1.34 13.67
CA GLU A 124 -13.31 -1.67 13.66
C GLU A 124 -12.48 -0.63 14.42
N GLY A 125 -12.81 0.65 14.25
CA GLY A 125 -12.25 1.75 15.03
C GLY A 125 -12.50 1.57 16.53
N LYS A 126 -13.74 1.30 16.92
CA LYS A 126 -14.14 0.97 18.30
C LYS A 126 -13.30 -0.17 18.85
N LYS A 127 -13.22 -1.30 18.13
CA LYS A 127 -12.40 -2.46 18.53
C LYS A 127 -10.93 -2.08 18.75
N ALA A 128 -10.35 -1.26 17.87
CA ALA A 128 -8.97 -0.79 18.02
C ALA A 128 -8.79 0.13 19.25
N MET A 129 -9.76 1.00 19.53
CA MET A 129 -9.76 1.87 20.71
C MET A 129 -9.82 1.06 22.01
N PHE A 130 -10.74 0.09 22.14
CA PHE A 130 -10.82 -0.80 23.30
C PHE A 130 -9.58 -1.70 23.47
N ALA A 131 -8.89 -2.01 22.38
CA ALA A 131 -7.63 -2.74 22.41
C ALA A 131 -6.40 -1.85 22.71
N ARG A 132 -6.58 -0.55 22.94
CA ARG A 132 -5.50 0.44 23.12
C ARG A 132 -4.53 0.56 21.93
N GLN A 133 -4.98 0.13 20.75
CA GLN A 133 -4.23 0.22 19.50
C GLN A 133 -4.40 1.59 18.83
N GLY A 134 -5.38 2.37 19.27
CA GLY A 134 -5.67 3.69 18.74
C GLY A 134 -6.01 3.70 17.26
N GLY A 135 -5.52 4.70 16.54
CA GLY A 135 -5.81 4.86 15.11
C GLY A 135 -5.34 6.20 14.58
N ASN A 136 -5.74 6.54 13.35
CA ASN A 136 -5.46 7.85 12.79
C ASN A 136 -6.47 8.89 13.31
N CYS A 137 -6.36 10.13 12.81
CA CYS A 137 -7.24 11.23 13.23
C CYS A 137 -8.73 10.90 13.06
N LEU A 138 -9.10 10.16 12.00
CA LEU A 138 -10.49 9.76 11.74
C LEU A 138 -11.02 8.79 12.79
N ILE A 139 -10.31 7.69 13.05
CA ILE A 139 -10.73 6.70 14.06
C ILE A 139 -10.85 7.36 15.44
N ILE A 140 -9.80 8.08 15.85
CA ILE A 140 -9.73 8.67 17.19
C ILE A 140 -10.80 9.75 17.37
N ASN A 141 -10.97 10.67 16.41
CA ASN A 141 -11.94 11.75 16.57
C ASN A 141 -13.39 11.28 16.41
N PHE A 142 -13.70 10.31 15.53
CA PHE A 142 -15.04 9.71 15.49
C PHE A 142 -15.41 9.05 16.82
N PHE A 143 -14.50 8.26 17.40
CA PHE A 143 -14.72 7.62 18.68
C PHE A 143 -14.83 8.64 19.83
N THR A 144 -14.02 9.68 19.80
CA THR A 144 -14.07 10.79 20.76
C THR A 144 -15.43 11.48 20.74
N LYS A 145 -15.92 11.87 19.55
CA LYS A 145 -17.24 12.50 19.42
C LYS A 145 -18.35 11.59 19.94
N ALA A 146 -18.31 10.30 19.61
CA ALA A 146 -19.29 9.32 20.08
C ALA A 146 -19.38 9.29 21.61
N ILE A 147 -18.25 9.27 22.32
CA ILE A 147 -18.22 9.32 23.80
C ILE A 147 -18.81 10.63 24.29
N LEU A 148 -18.38 11.77 23.73
CA LEU A 148 -18.82 13.08 24.22
C LEU A 148 -20.32 13.31 24.01
N ASP A 149 -20.87 12.87 22.89
CA ASP A 149 -22.31 12.93 22.64
C ASP A 149 -23.11 12.10 23.66
N LEU A 150 -22.65 10.87 23.99
CA LEU A 150 -23.29 10.02 25.00
C LEU A 150 -23.24 10.64 26.40
N LEU A 151 -22.15 11.35 26.72
CA LEU A 151 -22.00 12.07 27.98
C LEU A 151 -22.78 13.40 28.02
N GLY A 152 -23.54 13.73 26.98
CA GLY A 152 -24.42 14.90 26.94
C GLY A 152 -23.73 16.20 26.52
N TYR A 153 -22.53 16.15 25.95
CA TYR A 153 -21.92 17.32 25.34
C TYR A 153 -22.57 17.68 24.00
N ASN A 154 -22.66 18.97 23.70
CA ASN A 154 -23.08 19.47 22.39
C ASN A 154 -21.87 19.50 21.44
N THR A 155 -21.75 18.53 20.54
CA THR A 155 -20.55 18.39 19.69
C THR A 155 -20.82 18.29 18.19
N PHE A 156 -19.82 18.67 17.39
CA PHE A 156 -19.79 18.42 15.94
C PHE A 156 -18.37 18.28 15.40
N HIS A 157 -18.22 17.63 14.24
CA HIS A 157 -16.93 17.53 13.58
C HIS A 157 -16.63 18.71 12.68
N ILE A 158 -15.34 19.02 12.54
CA ILE A 158 -14.82 19.99 11.60
C ILE A 158 -13.67 19.40 10.81
N GLY A 159 -13.47 19.90 9.59
CA GLY A 159 -12.31 19.60 8.77
C GLY A 159 -11.13 20.52 9.07
N ALA A 160 -9.93 20.02 8.83
CA ALA A 160 -8.70 20.80 8.87
C ALA A 160 -7.70 20.31 7.83
N ASN A 161 -6.78 21.17 7.43
CA ASN A 161 -5.78 20.87 6.39
C ASN A 161 -4.37 21.06 6.92
N ASN A 162 -3.46 20.17 6.49
CA ASN A 162 -2.03 20.41 6.60
C ASN A 162 -1.61 21.57 5.66
N PRO A 163 -0.52 22.29 5.97
CA PRO A 163 0.05 23.30 5.08
C PRO A 163 0.28 22.73 3.67
N GLY A 164 -0.23 23.42 2.65
CA GLY A 164 -0.12 22.98 1.25
C GLY A 164 -1.28 22.11 0.76
N ASP A 165 -2.07 21.52 1.66
CA ASP A 165 -3.32 20.81 1.29
C ASP A 165 -4.45 21.84 1.16
N THR A 166 -4.83 22.22 -0.06
CA THR A 166 -5.89 23.23 -0.29
C THR A 166 -7.26 22.64 -0.59
N GLU A 167 -7.31 21.39 -1.05
CA GLU A 167 -8.52 20.83 -1.67
C GLU A 167 -9.29 19.84 -0.78
N PHE A 168 -8.68 19.34 0.30
CA PHE A 168 -9.26 18.26 1.10
C PHE A 168 -9.11 18.51 2.60
N ASP A 169 -10.18 18.28 3.36
CA ASP A 169 -10.18 18.21 4.82
C ASP A 169 -9.35 16.97 5.25
N SER A 170 -8.02 17.08 5.23
CA SER A 170 -7.06 15.97 5.45
C SER A 170 -6.89 15.56 6.91
N HIS A 171 -7.47 16.34 7.81
CA HIS A 171 -7.59 16.08 9.23
C HIS A 171 -9.02 16.35 9.70
N ILE A 172 -9.44 15.64 10.73
CA ILE A 172 -10.73 15.82 11.40
C ILE A 172 -10.48 16.20 12.85
N SER A 173 -11.35 17.04 13.41
CA SER A 173 -11.37 17.33 14.84
C SER A 173 -12.80 17.50 15.34
N THR A 174 -12.97 17.59 16.65
CA THR A 174 -14.27 17.80 17.30
C THR A 174 -14.34 19.19 17.94
N ILE A 175 -15.47 19.87 17.78
CA ILE A 175 -15.82 21.08 18.53
C ILE A 175 -16.83 20.72 19.61
N VAL A 176 -16.59 21.19 20.84
CA VAL A 176 -17.55 21.16 21.95
C VAL A 176 -18.10 22.56 22.17
N CYS A 177 -19.41 22.68 22.13
CA CYS A 177 -20.14 23.93 22.38
C CYS A 177 -20.56 24.06 23.84
N ASP A 178 -20.81 25.29 24.26
CA ASP A 178 -21.47 25.62 25.53
C ASP A 178 -20.75 25.09 26.78
N LEU A 179 -19.44 24.86 26.68
CA LEU A 179 -18.64 24.23 27.72
C LEU A 179 -18.40 25.14 28.94
N THR A 180 -18.01 26.39 28.71
CA THR A 180 -17.70 27.36 29.78
C THR A 180 -18.78 28.44 29.92
N SER A 181 -19.44 28.78 28.82
CA SER A 181 -20.59 29.68 28.77
C SER A 181 -21.43 29.39 27.52
N PRO A 182 -22.73 29.78 27.49
CA PRO A 182 -23.53 29.68 26.29
C PRO A 182 -22.86 30.36 25.08
N GLY A 183 -22.76 29.65 23.97
CA GLY A 183 -22.09 30.08 22.74
C GLY A 183 -20.57 29.86 22.71
N SER A 184 -19.93 29.47 23.82
CA SER A 184 -18.51 29.14 23.84
C SER A 184 -18.22 27.93 22.94
N ARG A 185 -17.04 27.90 22.33
CA ARG A 185 -16.59 26.80 21.47
C ARG A 185 -15.18 26.39 21.84
N HIS A 186 -14.97 25.10 22.00
CA HIS A 186 -13.67 24.53 22.34
C HIS A 186 -13.27 23.47 21.33
N LEU A 187 -12.03 23.54 20.85
CA LEU A 187 -11.42 22.51 20.03
C LEU A 187 -10.95 21.35 20.92
N VAL A 188 -11.41 20.14 20.61
CA VAL A 188 -11.06 18.88 21.27
C VAL A 188 -10.51 17.93 20.21
N ASP A 189 -9.20 17.68 20.26
CA ASP A 189 -8.48 16.93 19.20
C ASP A 189 -7.43 15.97 19.79
N PRO A 190 -7.85 14.80 20.29
CA PRO A 190 -6.91 13.74 20.67
C PRO A 190 -6.36 12.97 19.45
N GLY A 191 -6.88 13.22 18.25
CA GLY A 191 -6.49 12.52 17.02
C GLY A 191 -5.33 13.18 16.28
N MET A 192 -4.62 14.11 16.89
CA MET A 192 -3.49 14.80 16.27
C MET A 192 -2.17 14.11 16.65
N VAL A 193 -1.23 14.04 15.69
CA VAL A 193 0.15 13.60 15.92
C VAL A 193 0.85 14.41 17.03
N ARG A 194 0.40 15.65 17.27
CA ARG A 194 0.92 16.52 18.32
C ARG A 194 -0.20 16.79 19.33
N PRO A 195 -0.22 16.07 20.45
CA PRO A 195 -1.40 15.99 21.30
C PRO A 195 -1.71 17.31 22.00
N PHE A 196 -2.99 17.67 22.08
CA PHE A 196 -3.49 18.66 23.02
C PHE A 196 -3.90 17.97 24.32
N TYR A 197 -3.47 18.50 25.46
CA TYR A 197 -3.82 17.94 26.77
C TYR A 197 -4.98 18.69 27.46
N GLU A 198 -5.48 19.76 26.85
CA GLU A 198 -6.64 20.53 27.34
C GLU A 198 -7.51 21.00 26.16
N PRO A 199 -8.84 21.20 26.34
CA PRO A 199 -9.70 21.80 25.33
C PRO A 199 -9.26 23.23 25.04
N ILE A 200 -9.20 23.60 23.76
CA ILE A 200 -8.69 24.91 23.35
C ILE A 200 -9.86 25.88 23.10
N PRO A 201 -10.05 26.92 23.91
CA PRO A 201 -11.08 27.94 23.67
C PRO A 201 -10.87 28.65 22.32
N LEU A 202 -11.95 28.86 21.57
CA LEU A 202 -11.98 29.52 20.25
C LEU A 202 -12.62 30.92 20.27
N ASP A 203 -12.89 31.45 21.47
CA ASP A 203 -13.52 32.74 21.75
C ASP A 203 -12.50 33.89 21.91
N PHE A 204 -11.29 33.76 21.37
CA PHE A 204 -10.27 34.82 21.30
C PHE A 204 -10.47 35.72 20.06
N ASP A 205 -10.05 36.99 20.09
CA ASP A 205 -10.28 37.93 18.97
C ASP A 205 -9.40 37.64 17.74
N ASP A 206 -8.08 37.79 17.90
CA ASP A 206 -7.11 37.60 16.81
C ASP A 206 -6.21 36.36 17.05
N GLU A 207 -5.70 36.22 18.27
CA GLU A 207 -4.77 35.17 18.66
C GLU A 207 -5.08 34.62 20.06
N SER A 208 -4.84 33.33 20.26
CA SER A 208 -5.04 32.68 21.55
C SER A 208 -3.84 32.90 22.50
N LYS A 209 -3.98 32.47 23.77
CA LYS A 209 -2.83 32.36 24.68
C LYS A 209 -1.79 31.38 24.11
N ILE A 210 -0.56 31.46 24.60
CA ILE A 210 0.45 30.44 24.31
C ILE A 210 0.13 29.17 25.09
N TYR A 211 0.16 28.04 24.41
CA TYR A 211 0.03 26.72 25.00
C TYR A 211 1.37 25.99 24.96
N GLN A 212 1.69 25.27 26.04
CA GLN A 212 2.87 24.42 26.13
C GLN A 212 2.43 22.97 26.36
N PHE A 213 2.48 22.17 25.29
CA PHE A 213 2.14 20.75 25.30
C PHE A 213 3.40 19.92 25.16
N ASN A 214 4.03 19.61 26.29
CA ASN A 214 5.28 18.86 26.36
C ASN A 214 6.37 19.55 25.51
N TYR A 215 6.73 19.01 24.33
CA TYR A 215 7.72 19.58 23.42
C TYR A 215 7.15 20.61 22.43
N LEU A 216 5.82 20.75 22.35
CA LEU A 216 5.15 21.67 21.43
C LEU A 216 4.75 22.95 22.16
N LYS A 217 5.42 24.06 21.81
CA LYS A 217 4.93 25.42 22.09
C LYS A 217 4.07 25.88 20.92
N CYS A 218 2.77 26.11 21.14
CA CYS A 218 1.84 26.49 20.08
C CYS A 218 0.94 27.67 20.45
N LYS A 219 0.38 28.29 19.42
CA LYS A 219 -0.58 29.40 19.50
C LYS A 219 -1.56 29.27 18.34
N LEU A 220 -2.79 29.71 18.51
CA LEU A 220 -3.81 29.68 17.48
C LEU A 220 -4.07 31.11 16.98
N PHE A 221 -4.27 31.25 15.68
CA PHE A 221 -4.51 32.53 15.02
C PHE A 221 -5.81 32.45 14.22
N LYS A 222 -6.69 33.42 14.39
CA LYS A 222 -7.83 33.60 13.49
C LYS A 222 -7.32 34.19 12.18
N ALA A 223 -7.83 33.67 11.08
CA ALA A 223 -7.53 34.14 9.75
C ALA A 223 -8.82 34.44 8.99
N ASP A 224 -8.66 34.96 7.78
CA ASP A 224 -9.77 35.30 6.90
C ASP A 224 -10.71 34.10 6.69
N HIS A 225 -11.97 34.40 6.37
CA HIS A 225 -13.02 33.41 6.13
C HIS A 225 -13.34 32.50 7.32
N GLY A 226 -13.01 32.91 8.54
CA GLY A 226 -13.33 32.17 9.76
C GLY A 226 -12.47 30.92 9.96
N MET A 227 -11.28 30.89 9.34
CA MET A 227 -10.26 29.86 9.55
C MET A 227 -9.54 30.08 10.88
N VAL A 228 -9.04 29.00 11.47
CA VAL A 228 -8.15 29.05 12.64
C VAL A 228 -6.89 28.25 12.35
N HIS A 229 -5.74 28.93 12.38
CA HIS A 229 -4.43 28.29 12.20
C HIS A 229 -3.86 27.88 13.55
N LEU A 230 -3.57 26.59 13.70
CA LEU A 230 -2.68 26.11 14.75
C LEU A 230 -1.25 26.32 14.29
N CYS A 231 -0.47 27.06 15.06
CA CYS A 231 0.91 27.36 14.74
C CYS A 231 1.86 26.91 15.85
N SER A 232 3.06 26.46 15.48
CA SER A 232 4.14 26.12 16.42
C SER A 232 5.19 27.23 16.46
N PHE A 233 5.77 27.48 17.62
CA PHE A 233 6.82 28.47 17.81
C PHE A 233 8.08 28.17 16.96
N ILE A 234 8.69 29.20 16.39
CA ILE A 234 9.97 29.13 15.71
C ILE A 234 11.01 29.86 16.58
N PRO A 235 12.01 29.16 17.14
CA PRO A 235 13.07 29.80 17.91
C PRO A 235 13.84 30.85 17.10
N GLU A 236 14.32 31.90 17.79
CA GLU A 236 15.13 32.95 17.16
C GLU A 236 16.38 32.35 16.47
N GLY A 237 16.67 32.83 15.27
CA GLY A 237 17.77 32.33 14.43
C GLY A 237 17.45 31.05 13.65
N GLN A 238 16.30 30.41 13.86
CA GLN A 238 15.83 29.32 12.99
C GLN A 238 14.96 29.86 11.86
N THR A 239 15.20 29.39 10.64
CA THR A 239 14.32 29.66 9.50
C THR A 239 13.28 28.55 9.39
N ALA A 240 12.02 28.92 9.17
CA ALA A 240 10.97 28.00 8.79
C ALA A 240 10.56 28.23 7.33
N PRO A 241 10.25 27.18 6.56
CA PRO A 241 9.54 27.35 5.31
C PRO A 241 8.17 28.02 5.56
N SER A 242 7.76 28.87 4.63
CA SER A 242 6.43 29.48 4.58
C SER A 242 5.35 28.37 4.55
N PRO A 243 4.20 28.54 5.22
CA PRO A 243 3.69 29.78 5.80
C PRO A 243 4.05 30.02 7.29
N VAL A 244 4.42 31.27 7.59
CA VAL A 244 4.78 31.78 8.93
C VAL A 244 3.86 32.96 9.28
N VAL A 245 3.39 33.00 10.51
CA VAL A 245 2.62 34.10 11.11
C VAL A 245 3.50 34.79 12.15
N ILE A 246 3.41 36.12 12.24
CA ILE A 246 4.08 36.92 13.28
C ILE A 246 3.02 37.39 14.26
N ASP A 247 3.23 37.14 15.55
CA ASP A 247 2.28 37.56 16.57
C ASP A 247 2.45 39.03 16.99
N SER A 248 1.58 39.49 17.91
CA SER A 248 1.59 40.85 18.42
C SER A 248 2.89 41.25 19.15
N GLU A 249 3.67 40.27 19.62
CA GLU A 249 4.96 40.45 20.29
C GLU A 249 6.16 40.33 19.32
N GLY A 250 5.91 40.11 18.03
CA GLY A 250 6.95 39.94 17.02
C GLY A 250 7.57 38.54 16.95
N MET A 251 7.01 37.55 17.68
CA MET A 251 7.46 36.16 17.61
C MET A 251 6.97 35.49 16.32
N SER A 252 7.80 34.62 15.76
CA SER A 252 7.48 33.87 14.54
C SER A 252 6.88 32.50 14.84
N TRP A 253 5.79 32.17 14.16
CA TRP A 253 5.01 30.95 14.35
C TRP A 253 4.77 30.25 13.01
N ARG A 254 5.12 28.97 12.90
CA ARG A 254 4.89 28.15 11.69
C ARG A 254 3.48 27.59 11.71
N ILE A 255 2.71 27.76 10.64
CA ILE A 255 1.39 27.11 10.52
C ILE A 255 1.58 25.59 10.43
N GLN A 256 0.80 24.85 11.21
CA GLN A 256 0.85 23.38 11.31
C GLN A 256 -0.42 22.72 10.82
N ILE A 257 -1.58 23.28 11.16
CA ILE A 257 -2.89 22.82 10.72
C ILE A 257 -3.79 24.06 10.57
N SER A 258 -4.66 24.05 9.56
CA SER A 258 -5.67 25.09 9.36
C SER A 258 -7.07 24.51 9.52
N TYR A 259 -7.74 24.84 10.62
CA TYR A 259 -9.07 24.37 10.99
C TYR A 259 -10.18 25.25 10.40
N ARG A 260 -11.33 24.63 10.11
CA ARG A 260 -12.56 25.28 9.64
C ARG A 260 -13.67 25.22 10.70
N PRO A 261 -13.55 25.92 11.84
CA PRO A 261 -14.43 25.74 13.00
C PRO A 261 -15.90 26.09 12.76
N ASN A 262 -16.20 26.82 11.68
CA ASN A 262 -17.57 27.22 11.32
C ASN A 262 -18.24 26.25 10.34
N LEU A 263 -17.51 25.29 9.79
CA LEU A 263 -18.02 24.34 8.81
C LEU A 263 -18.19 22.97 9.47
N LYS A 264 -19.43 22.68 9.89
CA LYS A 264 -19.77 21.37 10.42
C LYS A 264 -19.63 20.31 9.33
N ARG A 265 -19.13 19.14 9.71
CA ARG A 265 -18.97 17.97 8.84
C ARG A 265 -19.65 16.77 9.50
N SER A 266 -20.26 15.92 8.70
CA SER A 266 -20.77 14.62 9.14
C SER A 266 -19.69 13.55 9.00
N ARG A 267 -19.88 12.39 9.62
CA ARG A 267 -19.06 11.21 9.38
C ARG A 267 -19.06 10.78 7.92
N GLU A 268 -20.23 10.84 7.28
CA GLU A 268 -20.41 10.46 5.88
C GLU A 268 -19.57 11.32 4.94
N TYR A 269 -19.51 12.64 5.20
CA TYR A 269 -18.64 13.55 4.46
C TYR A 269 -17.19 13.07 4.44
N PHE A 270 -16.64 12.69 5.60
CA PHE A 270 -15.25 12.24 5.69
C PHE A 270 -15.04 10.88 5.03
N TYR A 271 -15.98 9.94 5.15
CA TYR A 271 -15.88 8.67 4.43
C TYR A 271 -15.92 8.88 2.92
N GLN A 272 -16.81 9.73 2.41
CA GLN A 272 -16.85 10.08 1.00
C GLN A 272 -15.53 10.72 0.55
N LYS A 273 -14.99 11.68 1.30
CA LYS A 273 -13.71 12.33 0.97
C LYS A 273 -12.52 11.39 1.02
N MET A 274 -12.50 10.46 1.95
CA MET A 274 -11.47 9.42 2.00
C MET A 274 -11.59 8.46 0.81
N HIS A 275 -12.80 8.06 0.44
CA HIS A 275 -13.01 7.20 -0.73
C HIS A 275 -12.59 7.91 -2.03
N GLU A 276 -12.97 9.18 -2.20
CA GLU A 276 -12.50 10.04 -3.29
C GLU A 276 -10.96 10.07 -3.31
N ARG A 277 -10.31 10.32 -2.17
CA ARG A 277 -8.84 10.40 -2.06
C ARG A 277 -8.14 9.07 -2.37
N LEU A 278 -8.68 7.95 -1.89
CA LEU A 278 -8.14 6.61 -2.17
C LEU A 278 -8.26 6.25 -3.66
N GLY A 279 -9.23 6.83 -4.37
CA GLY A 279 -9.33 6.76 -5.83
C GLY A 279 -8.17 7.42 -6.59
N PHE A 280 -7.37 8.28 -5.94
CA PHE A 280 -6.26 9.03 -6.56
C PHE A 280 -4.92 8.79 -5.83
N PRO A 281 -4.20 7.69 -6.15
CA PRO A 281 -3.03 7.23 -5.40
C PRO A 281 -1.82 8.17 -5.50
N SER A 282 -1.80 9.03 -6.52
CA SER A 282 -0.78 10.06 -6.72
C SER A 282 -0.82 11.14 -5.64
N ILE A 283 -1.93 11.27 -4.90
CA ILE A 283 -2.15 12.42 -4.00
C ILE A 283 -1.49 12.23 -2.63
N MET A 284 -1.26 11.00 -2.13
CA MET A 284 -0.55 10.79 -0.85
C MET A 284 0.19 9.45 -0.73
N PRO A 285 1.21 9.17 -1.54
CA PRO A 285 1.97 7.92 -1.43
C PRO A 285 2.66 7.72 -0.07
N GLU A 286 3.01 8.79 0.65
CA GLU A 286 3.92 8.69 1.82
C GLU A 286 3.27 8.18 3.11
N ILE A 287 2.03 8.59 3.42
CA ILE A 287 1.27 8.08 4.59
C ILE A 287 1.03 6.58 4.46
N PHE A 288 0.90 6.11 3.22
CA PHE A 288 0.69 4.73 2.85
C PHE A 288 2.01 3.92 2.77
N ARG A 289 3.15 4.58 2.58
CA ARG A 289 4.46 3.90 2.52
C ARG A 289 5.12 3.72 3.87
N SER A 290 4.64 4.41 4.90
CA SER A 290 5.28 4.43 6.20
C SER A 290 4.34 4.03 7.32
N ILE A 291 4.81 3.18 8.24
CA ILE A 291 4.11 2.93 9.50
C ILE A 291 4.57 3.99 10.49
N GLY A 292 3.62 4.76 11.02
CA GLY A 292 3.82 5.72 12.10
C GLY A 292 3.07 5.27 13.35
N ILE A 293 3.75 5.24 14.49
CA ILE A 293 3.13 5.14 15.81
C ILE A 293 3.64 6.29 16.66
N PHE A 294 2.74 7.14 17.12
CA PHE A 294 3.02 8.28 17.98
C PHE A 294 2.34 8.04 19.31
N THR A 295 3.13 8.01 20.38
CA THR A 295 2.62 7.63 21.70
C THR A 295 3.49 8.19 22.81
N ARG A 296 2.95 8.16 24.02
CA ARG A 296 3.63 8.57 25.24
C ARG A 296 3.69 7.40 26.20
N ARG A 297 4.88 7.08 26.71
CA ARG A 297 5.07 6.03 27.72
C ARG A 297 6.10 6.49 28.75
N ASP A 298 5.78 6.29 30.03
CA ASP A 298 6.64 6.67 31.16
C ASP A 298 7.10 8.13 31.07
N GLY A 299 6.16 9.02 30.73
CA GLY A 299 6.41 10.47 30.59
C GLY A 299 7.10 10.89 29.29
N ARG A 300 7.65 9.97 28.50
CA ARG A 300 8.38 10.25 27.25
C ARG A 300 7.51 10.04 26.03
N ASN A 301 7.55 10.97 25.08
CA ASN A 301 6.94 10.73 23.77
C ASN A 301 7.96 10.12 22.83
N PHE A 302 7.51 9.19 22.00
CA PHE A 302 8.32 8.69 20.91
C PHE A 302 7.47 8.44 19.67
N VAL A 303 8.16 8.49 18.53
CA VAL A 303 7.62 8.15 17.22
C VAL A 303 8.36 6.93 16.72
N LEU A 304 7.61 5.87 16.44
CA LEU A 304 8.11 4.74 15.68
C LEU A 304 7.77 4.97 14.22
N GLY A 305 8.79 4.82 13.38
CA GLY A 305 8.68 5.04 11.96
C GLY A 305 9.33 3.90 11.20
N HIS A 306 8.68 3.48 10.13
CA HIS A 306 9.27 2.60 9.13
C HIS A 306 9.04 3.16 7.74
N LEU A 307 10.09 3.21 6.92
CA LEU A 307 10.01 3.52 5.49
C LEU A 307 10.90 2.53 4.74
N ASP A 308 10.29 1.72 3.87
CA ASP A 308 10.94 0.69 3.04
C ASP A 308 11.69 -0.40 3.82
N ASP A 309 12.96 -0.15 4.16
CA ASP A 309 13.83 -1.03 4.94
C ASP A 309 14.56 -0.25 6.05
N LEU A 310 14.12 0.99 6.30
CA LEU A 310 14.58 1.84 7.38
C LEU A 310 13.59 1.81 8.51
N PHE A 311 14.04 1.35 9.67
CA PHE A 311 13.27 1.31 10.90
C PHE A 311 13.91 2.27 11.90
N GLY A 312 13.10 2.98 12.67
CA GLY A 312 13.64 3.87 13.67
C GLY A 312 12.66 4.26 14.76
N VAL A 313 13.24 4.78 15.83
CA VAL A 313 12.51 5.44 16.92
C VAL A 313 13.08 6.84 17.11
N LYS A 314 12.20 7.84 17.18
CA LYS A 314 12.54 9.21 17.55
C LYS A 314 11.95 9.50 18.92
N TYR A 315 12.80 9.84 19.89
CA TYR A 315 12.35 10.34 21.18
C TYR A 315 12.16 11.86 21.10
N MET A 316 11.03 12.34 21.62
CA MET A 316 10.74 13.77 21.69
C MET A 316 10.88 14.22 23.13
N HIS A 317 11.84 15.12 23.35
CA HIS A 317 12.17 15.71 24.65
C HIS A 317 11.45 17.05 24.84
N GLU A 318 11.31 17.51 26.08
CA GLU A 318 10.68 18.80 26.40
C GLU A 318 11.33 19.98 25.66
N ASP A 319 12.64 19.90 25.45
CA ASP A 319 13.38 20.80 24.57
C ASP A 319 13.35 20.24 23.12
N PRO A 320 12.61 20.87 22.19
CA PRO A 320 12.51 20.37 20.82
C PRO A 320 13.83 20.45 20.03
N SER A 321 14.85 21.16 20.54
CA SER A 321 16.20 21.12 19.97
C SER A 321 16.95 19.82 20.30
N GLN A 322 16.48 19.07 21.30
CA GLN A 322 16.98 17.77 21.67
C GLN A 322 16.05 16.72 21.06
N SER A 323 16.55 16.00 20.05
CA SER A 323 15.84 14.85 19.50
C SER A 323 16.83 13.72 19.27
N ASP A 324 16.54 12.57 19.86
CA ASP A 324 17.34 11.36 19.68
C ASP A 324 16.64 10.46 18.68
N ILE A 325 17.31 10.22 17.56
CA ILE A 325 16.84 9.31 16.51
C ILE A 325 17.74 8.08 16.53
N ASN A 326 17.15 6.94 16.90
CA ASN A 326 17.82 5.65 16.83
C ASN A 326 17.35 4.92 15.59
N VAL A 327 18.28 4.63 14.68
CA VAL A 327 18.04 3.71 13.57
C VAL A 327 18.13 2.29 14.11
N LEU A 328 17.11 1.49 13.83
CA LEU A 328 16.98 0.13 14.31
C LEU A 328 17.08 -0.84 13.14
N THR A 329 17.59 -2.05 13.39
CA THR A 329 17.31 -3.18 12.51
C THR A 329 15.83 -3.57 12.60
N LYS A 330 15.33 -4.32 11.62
CA LYS A 330 13.94 -4.82 11.66
C LYS A 330 13.64 -5.60 12.94
N GLU A 331 14.56 -6.46 13.39
CA GLU A 331 14.35 -7.27 14.60
C GLU A 331 14.38 -6.40 15.86
N GLU A 332 15.30 -5.42 15.96
CA GLU A 332 15.30 -4.45 17.07
C GLU A 332 14.01 -3.62 17.11
N TYR A 333 13.50 -3.21 15.95
CA TYR A 333 12.24 -2.48 15.82
C TYR A 333 11.04 -3.32 16.27
N LEU A 334 10.97 -4.58 15.86
CA LEU A 334 9.91 -5.50 16.30
C LEU A 334 9.99 -5.80 17.80
N ASN A 335 11.19 -6.07 18.32
CA ASN A 335 11.41 -6.26 19.76
C ASN A 335 11.03 -5.00 20.56
N PHE A 336 11.30 -3.81 20.00
CA PHE A 336 10.87 -2.54 20.59
C PHE A 336 9.36 -2.44 20.65
N ILE A 337 8.64 -2.76 19.56
CA ILE A 337 7.18 -2.77 19.53
C ILE A 337 6.63 -3.77 20.56
N GLU A 338 7.13 -5.01 20.61
CA GLU A 338 6.63 -6.01 21.56
C GLU A 338 6.81 -5.56 23.02
N LYS A 339 7.96 -4.95 23.33
CA LYS A 339 8.28 -4.49 24.68
C LYS A 339 7.51 -3.22 25.07
N GLU A 340 7.57 -2.20 24.21
CA GLU A 340 7.09 -0.85 24.50
C GLU A 340 5.65 -0.63 24.03
N LEU A 341 5.07 -1.53 23.25
CA LEU A 341 3.70 -1.48 22.75
C LEU A 341 3.07 -2.88 22.62
N PRO A 342 2.90 -3.62 23.74
CA PRO A 342 2.42 -5.00 23.73
C PRO A 342 1.01 -5.16 23.12
N GLN A 343 0.26 -4.08 22.95
CA GLN A 343 -1.04 -4.07 22.26
C GLN A 343 -0.94 -4.32 20.73
N PHE A 344 0.25 -4.23 20.14
CA PHE A 344 0.52 -4.60 18.74
C PHE A 344 1.26 -5.95 18.71
N PRO A 345 0.55 -7.08 18.88
CA PRO A 345 1.21 -8.39 18.90
C PRO A 345 1.87 -8.66 17.55
N ARG A 346 3.06 -9.27 17.60
CA ARG A 346 3.75 -9.73 16.39
C ARG A 346 2.92 -10.84 15.75
N SER A 347 2.34 -10.56 14.59
CA SER A 347 1.76 -11.62 13.75
C SER A 347 2.92 -12.39 13.10
N LEU A 348 3.41 -13.41 13.80
CA LEU A 348 4.53 -14.26 13.37
C LEU A 348 4.10 -15.44 12.52
N THR A 349 2.81 -15.74 12.45
CA THR A 349 2.34 -16.84 11.63
C THR A 349 2.41 -16.44 10.17
N PRO A 350 3.20 -17.15 9.33
CA PRO A 350 3.02 -17.08 7.89
C PRO A 350 1.54 -17.29 7.62
N GLU A 351 0.93 -16.45 6.80
CA GLU A 351 -0.45 -16.68 6.39
C GLU A 351 -0.51 -18.06 5.73
N GLN A 352 -1.06 -19.04 6.45
CA GLN A 352 -1.25 -20.37 5.90
C GLN A 352 -2.44 -20.33 4.95
N ASP A 353 -2.35 -21.11 3.87
CA ASP A 353 -3.50 -21.36 3.03
C ASP A 353 -4.48 -22.26 3.80
N ASP A 354 -5.37 -21.65 4.58
CA ASP A 354 -6.33 -22.37 5.43
C ASP A 354 -7.44 -23.08 4.61
N VAL A 355 -7.52 -22.79 3.30
CA VAL A 355 -8.57 -23.33 2.42
C VAL A 355 -7.94 -24.19 1.32
N PRO A 356 -8.12 -25.52 1.38
CA PRO A 356 -7.65 -26.45 0.35
C PRO A 356 -8.07 -26.02 -1.07
N TYR A 357 -7.25 -26.35 -2.05
CA TYR A 357 -7.60 -26.14 -3.45
C TYR A 357 -8.67 -27.15 -3.89
N PRO A 358 -9.74 -26.74 -4.59
CA PRO A 358 -10.74 -27.65 -5.14
C PRO A 358 -10.23 -28.32 -6.43
N LEU A 359 -9.12 -29.06 -6.30
CA LEU A 359 -8.49 -29.90 -7.31
C LEU A 359 -8.24 -31.29 -6.69
N THR A 360 -8.70 -32.34 -7.35
CA THR A 360 -8.50 -33.71 -6.90
C THR A 360 -7.24 -34.32 -7.51
N LYS A 361 -6.68 -35.34 -6.85
CA LYS A 361 -5.52 -36.09 -7.39
C LYS A 361 -5.82 -36.70 -8.77
N LYS A 362 -7.05 -37.19 -9.00
CA LYS A 362 -7.48 -37.74 -10.29
C LYS A 362 -7.49 -36.68 -11.39
N GLU A 363 -8.04 -35.50 -11.12
CA GLU A 363 -8.01 -34.37 -12.07
C GLU A 363 -6.56 -33.93 -12.36
N ALA A 364 -5.71 -33.84 -11.34
CA ALA A 364 -4.30 -33.49 -11.51
C ALA A 364 -3.56 -34.48 -12.43
N PHE A 365 -3.72 -35.79 -12.22
CA PHE A 365 -3.13 -36.81 -13.11
C PHE A 365 -3.70 -36.75 -14.53
N TYR A 366 -5.01 -36.58 -14.67
CA TYR A 366 -5.62 -36.39 -15.99
C TYR A 366 -5.01 -35.19 -16.72
N PHE A 367 -4.82 -34.06 -16.04
CA PHE A 367 -4.21 -32.87 -16.62
C PHE A 367 -2.77 -33.14 -17.07
N LEU A 368 -1.95 -33.77 -16.22
CA LEU A 368 -0.55 -34.10 -16.54
C LEU A 368 -0.47 -35.00 -17.77
N GLU A 369 -1.29 -36.04 -17.85
CA GLU A 369 -1.26 -37.04 -18.93
C GLU A 369 -1.90 -36.55 -20.23
N ASN A 370 -3.05 -35.87 -20.16
CA ASN A 370 -3.89 -35.60 -21.33
C ASN A 370 -3.79 -34.14 -21.80
N VAL A 371 -3.45 -33.21 -20.91
CA VAL A 371 -3.27 -31.80 -21.27
C VAL A 371 -1.80 -31.49 -21.52
N LEU A 372 -0.92 -31.83 -20.59
CA LEU A 372 0.53 -31.60 -20.72
C LEU A 372 1.26 -32.71 -21.48
N LEU A 373 0.65 -33.88 -21.66
CA LEU A 373 1.21 -35.03 -22.36
C LEU A 373 2.46 -35.61 -21.70
N ILE A 374 2.53 -35.54 -20.37
CA ILE A 374 3.58 -36.18 -19.57
C ILE A 374 3.28 -37.67 -19.50
N SER A 375 4.20 -38.50 -19.99
CA SER A 375 4.04 -39.95 -19.99
C SER A 375 4.30 -40.52 -18.60
N ASP A 376 3.33 -41.28 -18.06
CA ASP A 376 3.40 -41.93 -16.74
C ASP A 376 3.93 -40.99 -15.63
N PRO A 377 3.24 -39.88 -15.36
CA PRO A 377 3.70 -38.85 -14.43
C PRO A 377 3.92 -39.37 -13.01
N ALA A 378 3.17 -40.40 -12.58
CA ALA A 378 3.31 -40.98 -11.25
C ALA A 378 4.68 -41.67 -11.10
N LYS A 379 5.05 -42.48 -12.10
CA LYS A 379 6.35 -43.13 -12.13
C LYS A 379 7.50 -42.12 -12.27
N LEU A 380 7.34 -41.10 -13.11
CA LEU A 380 8.37 -40.06 -13.27
C LEU A 380 8.60 -39.32 -11.93
N LEU A 381 7.53 -38.96 -11.23
CA LEU A 381 7.60 -38.31 -9.93
C LEU A 381 8.30 -39.18 -8.87
N GLU A 382 8.02 -40.49 -8.84
CA GLU A 382 8.65 -41.43 -7.90
C GLU A 382 10.14 -41.63 -8.19
N GLN A 383 10.51 -41.65 -9.47
CA GLN A 383 11.89 -41.93 -9.89
C GLN A 383 12.78 -40.70 -9.83
N ASP A 384 12.27 -39.54 -10.25
CA ASP A 384 13.04 -38.31 -10.36
C ASP A 384 12.10 -37.09 -10.26
N ALA A 385 11.93 -36.60 -9.02
CA ALA A 385 11.09 -35.44 -8.73
C ALA A 385 11.55 -34.16 -9.46
N ILE A 386 12.87 -33.97 -9.65
CA ILE A 386 13.38 -32.79 -10.36
C ILE A 386 13.03 -32.89 -11.84
N MET A 387 13.25 -34.04 -12.47
CA MET A 387 12.88 -34.27 -13.86
C MET A 387 11.37 -34.14 -14.08
N PHE A 388 10.54 -34.66 -13.17
CA PHE A 388 9.10 -34.44 -13.19
C PHE A 388 8.78 -32.94 -13.18
N LEU A 389 9.36 -32.19 -12.24
CA LEU A 389 9.07 -30.76 -12.08
C LEU A 389 9.50 -29.95 -13.31
N ASN A 390 10.67 -30.23 -13.88
CA ASN A 390 11.13 -29.59 -15.11
C ASN A 390 10.25 -29.95 -16.31
N THR A 391 9.82 -31.21 -16.41
CA THR A 391 8.87 -31.64 -17.45
C THR A 391 7.51 -30.95 -17.30
N PHE A 392 7.04 -30.77 -16.07
CA PHE A 392 5.83 -30.01 -15.76
C PHE A 392 5.96 -28.53 -16.15
N ILE A 393 7.04 -27.85 -15.76
CA ILE A 393 7.29 -26.44 -16.12
C ILE A 393 7.33 -26.30 -17.65
N HIS A 394 8.07 -27.19 -18.32
CA HIS A 394 8.14 -27.20 -19.77
C HIS A 394 6.76 -27.39 -20.42
N GLY A 395 5.96 -28.34 -19.93
CA GLY A 395 4.59 -28.55 -20.40
C GLY A 395 3.71 -27.32 -20.18
N MET A 396 3.72 -26.75 -18.98
CA MET A 396 2.94 -25.55 -18.65
C MET A 396 3.33 -24.32 -19.48
N THR A 397 4.62 -24.15 -19.76
CA THR A 397 5.11 -23.01 -20.57
C THR A 397 4.78 -23.21 -22.05
N THR A 398 4.90 -24.43 -22.57
CA THR A 398 4.75 -24.69 -24.02
C THR A 398 3.33 -25.05 -24.47
N LYS A 399 2.48 -25.60 -23.58
CA LYS A 399 1.11 -26.04 -23.93
C LYS A 399 0.03 -25.07 -23.47
N ILE A 400 0.31 -24.25 -22.46
CA ILE A 400 -0.65 -23.35 -21.84
C ILE A 400 -0.21 -21.91 -22.09
N PRO A 401 -0.93 -21.13 -22.93
CA PRO A 401 -0.55 -19.76 -23.23
C PRO A 401 -0.50 -18.85 -21.99
N PHE A 402 0.38 -17.86 -22.00
CA PHE A 402 0.28 -16.70 -21.13
C PHE A 402 -0.60 -15.65 -21.83
N THR A 403 -1.74 -15.31 -21.26
CA THR A 403 -2.73 -14.44 -21.93
C THR A 403 -3.56 -13.57 -20.99
N SER A 404 -3.97 -12.39 -21.45
CA SER A 404 -4.99 -11.58 -20.78
C SER A 404 -6.42 -11.93 -21.19
N ILE A 405 -6.62 -12.71 -22.26
CA ILE A 405 -7.93 -12.92 -22.91
C ILE A 405 -9.05 -13.21 -21.89
N PRO A 406 -8.94 -14.21 -20.99
CA PRO A 406 -10.02 -14.50 -20.03
C PRO A 406 -10.42 -13.30 -19.16
N HIS A 407 -9.46 -12.45 -18.81
CA HIS A 407 -9.68 -11.28 -17.96
C HIS A 407 -10.25 -10.09 -18.75
N ILE A 408 -9.71 -9.80 -19.94
CA ILE A 408 -10.16 -8.65 -20.74
C ILE A 408 -11.46 -8.93 -21.50
N SER A 409 -11.83 -10.19 -21.70
CA SER A 409 -13.14 -10.55 -22.26
C SER A 409 -14.30 -10.20 -21.33
N GLN A 410 -14.07 -9.89 -20.06
CA GLN A 410 -15.10 -9.43 -19.13
C GLN A 410 -15.32 -7.91 -19.24
N PRO A 411 -16.58 -7.43 -19.23
CA PRO A 411 -16.88 -6.00 -19.08
C PRO A 411 -16.25 -5.42 -17.82
N MET A 412 -15.93 -4.12 -17.82
CA MET A 412 -15.20 -3.50 -16.72
C MET A 412 -15.90 -3.67 -15.36
N ASP A 413 -17.23 -3.53 -15.33
CA ASP A 413 -18.02 -3.65 -14.09
C ASP A 413 -18.07 -5.10 -13.56
N ASP A 414 -17.79 -6.08 -14.42
CA ASP A 414 -17.80 -7.51 -14.09
C ASP A 414 -16.39 -8.06 -13.81
N LYS A 415 -15.33 -7.26 -14.02
CA LYS A 415 -13.95 -7.73 -13.80
C LYS A 415 -13.72 -8.02 -12.32
N HIS A 416 -13.14 -9.17 -12.07
CA HIS A 416 -12.86 -9.66 -10.73
C HIS A 416 -11.57 -10.49 -10.70
N CYS A 417 -11.10 -10.83 -9.49
CA CYS A 417 -10.07 -11.85 -9.35
C CYS A 417 -10.67 -13.18 -9.81
N PRO A 418 -10.06 -13.90 -10.75
CA PRO A 418 -10.56 -15.22 -11.09
C PRO A 418 -10.58 -16.12 -9.86
N THR A 419 -11.68 -16.81 -9.68
CA THR A 419 -11.81 -17.91 -8.73
C THR A 419 -10.88 -19.06 -9.12
N PHE A 420 -10.59 -19.95 -8.18
CA PHE A 420 -9.82 -21.14 -8.51
C PHE A 420 -10.53 -22.02 -9.56
N THR A 421 -11.87 -22.06 -9.56
CA THR A 421 -12.64 -22.81 -10.55
C THR A 421 -12.42 -22.27 -11.95
N GLU A 422 -12.49 -20.94 -12.13
CA GLU A 422 -12.19 -20.30 -13.42
C GLU A 422 -10.74 -20.51 -13.83
N CYS A 423 -9.79 -20.44 -12.88
CA CYS A 423 -8.40 -20.80 -13.14
C CYS A 423 -8.28 -22.23 -13.66
N LYS A 424 -8.91 -23.19 -12.99
CA LYS A 424 -8.91 -24.61 -13.37
C LYS A 424 -9.50 -24.81 -14.76
N GLU A 425 -10.66 -24.23 -15.05
CA GLU A 425 -11.35 -24.36 -16.35
C GLU A 425 -10.52 -23.78 -17.50
N ALA A 426 -9.95 -22.58 -17.34
CA ALA A 426 -9.11 -21.95 -18.35
C ALA A 426 -7.81 -22.75 -18.61
N ILE A 427 -7.22 -23.35 -17.58
CA ILE A 427 -6.00 -24.15 -17.71
C ILE A 427 -6.31 -25.52 -18.34
N PHE A 428 -7.38 -26.21 -17.93
CA PHE A 428 -7.78 -27.50 -18.52
C PHE A 428 -8.18 -27.38 -19.99
N SER A 429 -8.82 -26.27 -20.38
CA SER A 429 -9.18 -25.97 -21.77
C SER A 429 -8.02 -25.45 -22.62
N ARG A 430 -6.80 -25.33 -22.04
CA ARG A 430 -5.59 -24.78 -22.70
C ARG A 430 -5.75 -23.32 -23.15
N GLN A 431 -6.74 -22.60 -22.63
CA GLN A 431 -6.88 -21.16 -22.83
C GLN A 431 -5.85 -20.36 -22.05
N GLY A 432 -5.33 -20.92 -20.95
CA GLY A 432 -4.27 -20.28 -20.18
C GLY A 432 -4.74 -19.08 -19.37
N GLY A 433 -3.86 -18.10 -19.21
CA GLY A 433 -4.13 -16.89 -18.42
C GLY A 433 -2.83 -16.20 -18.02
N HIS A 434 -2.93 -15.11 -17.27
CA HIS A 434 -1.76 -14.42 -16.72
C HIS A 434 -1.19 -15.15 -15.49
N CYS A 435 -0.23 -14.54 -14.80
CA CYS A 435 0.52 -15.15 -13.69
C CYS A 435 -0.38 -15.73 -12.60
N PHE A 436 -1.48 -15.05 -12.25
CA PHE A 436 -2.42 -15.53 -11.25
C PHE A 436 -3.03 -16.87 -11.63
N TYR A 437 -3.64 -16.98 -12.82
CA TYR A 437 -4.25 -18.22 -13.31
C TYR A 437 -3.26 -19.40 -13.26
N LYS A 438 -2.08 -19.19 -13.84
CA LYS A 438 -1.10 -20.26 -14.05
C LYS A 438 -0.44 -20.67 -12.73
N ASN A 439 -0.01 -19.73 -11.89
CA ASN A 439 0.74 -20.06 -10.67
C ASN A 439 -0.15 -20.51 -9.51
N ILE A 440 -1.39 -20.00 -9.40
CA ILE A 440 -2.37 -20.52 -8.44
C ILE A 440 -2.71 -21.98 -8.76
N PHE A 441 -2.99 -22.30 -10.04
CA PHE A 441 -3.25 -23.67 -10.45
C PHE A 441 -2.01 -24.57 -10.28
N SER A 442 -0.83 -24.09 -10.69
CA SER A 442 0.40 -24.87 -10.62
C SER A 442 0.76 -25.22 -9.18
N LYS A 443 0.66 -24.27 -8.25
CA LYS A 443 0.91 -24.56 -6.82
C LYS A 443 -0.04 -25.63 -6.30
N ALA A 444 -1.34 -25.50 -6.58
CA ALA A 444 -2.34 -26.49 -6.17
C ALA A 444 -2.02 -27.90 -6.67
N LEU A 445 -1.59 -28.01 -7.93
CA LEU A 445 -1.18 -29.28 -8.52
C LEU A 445 0.08 -29.82 -7.83
N LEU A 446 1.10 -28.99 -7.62
CA LEU A 446 2.36 -29.40 -7.00
C LEU A 446 2.16 -29.85 -5.55
N ASP A 447 1.34 -29.15 -4.77
CA ASP A 447 0.97 -29.55 -3.41
C ASP A 447 0.30 -30.94 -3.40
N LEU A 448 -0.60 -31.23 -4.35
CA LEU A 448 -1.24 -32.55 -4.48
C LEU A 448 -0.27 -33.67 -4.90
N MET A 449 0.81 -33.31 -5.60
CA MET A 449 1.88 -34.24 -5.96
C MET A 449 2.85 -34.47 -4.79
N GLY A 450 2.67 -33.79 -3.65
CA GLY A 450 3.48 -33.97 -2.45
C GLY A 450 4.69 -33.04 -2.36
N TYR A 451 4.80 -32.04 -3.24
CA TYR A 451 5.79 -30.98 -3.07
C TYR A 451 5.38 -30.08 -1.92
N LYS A 452 6.37 -29.59 -1.17
CA LYS A 452 6.17 -28.54 -0.17
C LYS A 452 6.39 -27.19 -0.85
N THR A 453 5.32 -26.41 -0.98
CA THR A 453 5.39 -25.15 -1.74
C THR A 453 4.80 -23.96 -0.98
N PHE A 454 5.25 -22.76 -1.34
CA PHE A 454 4.62 -21.50 -0.92
C PHE A 454 4.65 -20.49 -2.08
N HIS A 455 3.74 -19.50 -2.04
CA HIS A 455 3.79 -18.41 -3.00
C HIS A 455 4.72 -17.30 -2.54
N VAL A 456 5.37 -16.64 -3.49
CA VAL A 456 6.21 -15.47 -3.27
C VAL A 456 5.72 -14.29 -4.10
N GLY A 457 5.68 -13.10 -3.48
CA GLY A 457 5.38 -11.84 -4.15
C GLY A 457 6.51 -11.39 -5.04
N GLY A 458 6.18 -10.97 -6.25
CA GLY A 458 7.12 -10.40 -7.19
C GLY A 458 6.58 -9.20 -7.95
N ASN A 459 7.46 -8.48 -8.63
CA ASN A 459 7.08 -7.30 -9.41
C ASN A 459 7.81 -7.26 -10.74
N ASN A 460 7.14 -6.74 -11.78
CA ASN A 460 7.83 -6.43 -13.03
C ASN A 460 8.78 -5.25 -12.84
N ASN A 461 9.69 -5.10 -13.80
CA ASN A 461 10.63 -4.00 -13.81
C ASN A 461 9.93 -2.63 -13.70
N GLY A 462 10.39 -1.79 -12.76
CA GLY A 462 9.82 -0.46 -12.49
C GLY A 462 8.54 -0.44 -11.63
N GLU A 463 7.99 -1.60 -11.26
CA GLU A 463 6.86 -1.71 -10.33
C GLU A 463 7.42 -1.97 -8.93
N GLU A 464 7.62 -0.93 -8.13
CA GLU A 464 8.09 -1.14 -6.76
C GLU A 464 6.90 -1.41 -5.82
N GLN A 465 7.01 -2.52 -5.06
CA GLN A 465 6.21 -2.80 -3.85
C GLN A 465 4.72 -3.12 -4.05
N LEU A 466 4.33 -3.65 -5.21
CA LEU A 466 2.93 -3.98 -5.45
C LEU A 466 2.61 -5.49 -5.49
N ASP A 467 3.60 -6.38 -5.44
CA ASP A 467 3.44 -7.83 -5.62
C ASP A 467 2.50 -8.16 -6.81
N THR A 468 2.69 -7.45 -7.94
CA THR A 468 1.88 -7.58 -9.17
C THR A 468 2.07 -8.92 -9.87
N HIS A 469 3.10 -9.65 -9.49
CA HIS A 469 3.44 -10.97 -9.99
C HIS A 469 3.47 -11.96 -8.83
N ILE A 470 3.01 -13.17 -9.09
CA ILE A 470 3.01 -14.29 -8.14
C ILE A 470 4.01 -15.32 -8.64
N GLY A 471 4.91 -15.79 -7.79
CA GLY A 471 5.82 -16.92 -8.08
C GLY A 471 5.60 -18.07 -7.11
N ILE A 472 6.18 -19.23 -7.40
CA ILE A 472 6.12 -20.41 -6.54
C ILE A 472 7.52 -20.78 -6.09
N ILE A 473 7.69 -21.03 -4.79
CA ILE A 473 8.90 -21.64 -4.26
C ILE A 473 8.60 -23.08 -3.85
N VAL A 474 9.40 -24.01 -4.37
CA VAL A 474 9.41 -25.41 -3.93
C VAL A 474 10.54 -25.58 -2.91
N CYS A 475 10.20 -26.16 -1.76
CA CYS A 475 11.12 -26.46 -0.68
C CYS A 475 11.57 -27.92 -0.73
N ASP A 476 12.73 -28.18 -0.15
CA ASP A 476 13.20 -29.54 0.17
C ASP A 476 13.32 -30.45 -1.08
N LEU A 477 13.52 -29.87 -2.27
CA LEU A 477 13.53 -30.59 -3.55
C LEU A 477 14.80 -31.40 -3.77
N SER A 478 15.97 -30.77 -3.65
CA SER A 478 17.28 -31.42 -3.88
C SER A 478 17.88 -31.97 -2.60
N TYR A 479 17.66 -31.27 -1.49
CA TYR A 479 18.02 -31.65 -0.13
C TYR A 479 17.18 -30.85 0.87
N PRO A 480 17.05 -31.29 2.14
CA PRO A 480 16.33 -30.54 3.17
C PRO A 480 16.86 -29.11 3.33
N GLY A 481 15.98 -28.12 3.23
CA GLY A 481 16.28 -26.69 3.26
C GLY A 481 16.53 -26.05 1.89
N SER A 482 16.68 -26.83 0.81
CA SER A 482 16.83 -26.28 -0.54
C SER A 482 15.57 -25.53 -0.99
N LEU A 483 15.75 -24.42 -1.72
CA LEU A 483 14.68 -23.61 -2.29
C LEU A 483 14.84 -23.55 -3.80
N HIS A 484 13.74 -23.73 -4.54
CA HIS A 484 13.74 -23.63 -5.99
C HIS A 484 12.61 -22.71 -6.46
N LEU A 485 12.91 -21.77 -7.36
CA LEU A 485 11.90 -20.96 -8.02
C LEU A 485 11.24 -21.76 -9.16
N VAL A 486 9.91 -21.82 -9.14
CA VAL A 486 9.08 -22.43 -10.17
C VAL A 486 8.15 -21.36 -10.75
N GLU A 487 8.29 -21.10 -12.04
CA GLU A 487 7.61 -19.95 -12.68
C GLU A 487 7.04 -20.31 -14.06
N PRO A 488 5.93 -21.07 -14.13
CA PRO A 488 5.20 -21.32 -15.37
C PRO A 488 4.28 -20.15 -15.77
N GLY A 489 4.06 -19.18 -14.88
CA GLY A 489 3.07 -18.10 -15.02
C GLY A 489 3.61 -16.79 -15.57
N THR A 490 4.74 -16.81 -16.27
CA THR A 490 5.37 -15.61 -16.81
C THR A 490 5.34 -15.60 -18.35
N ARG A 491 5.49 -14.40 -18.92
CA ARG A 491 5.69 -14.20 -20.36
C ARG A 491 7.11 -14.55 -20.84
N ARG A 492 8.02 -14.85 -19.90
CA ARG A 492 9.46 -15.06 -20.15
C ARG A 492 9.77 -16.56 -20.16
N PRO A 493 10.57 -17.07 -21.11
CA PRO A 493 10.91 -18.49 -21.10
C PRO A 493 11.67 -18.87 -19.82
N LEU A 494 11.05 -19.75 -19.01
CA LEU A 494 11.69 -20.51 -17.94
C LEU A 494 11.17 -21.95 -18.05
N PHE A 495 12.07 -22.90 -18.29
CA PHE A 495 11.69 -24.28 -18.60
C PHE A 495 12.10 -25.28 -17.52
N GLU A 496 12.77 -24.83 -16.48
CA GLU A 496 13.23 -25.66 -15.37
C GLU A 496 13.10 -24.91 -14.04
N ALA A 497 13.10 -25.67 -12.95
CA ALA A 497 13.12 -25.13 -11.60
C ALA A 497 14.51 -24.56 -11.29
N ILE A 498 14.57 -23.33 -10.79
CA ILE A 498 15.84 -22.63 -10.58
C ILE A 498 16.29 -22.83 -9.13
N PRO A 499 17.42 -23.50 -8.87
CA PRO A 499 17.95 -23.61 -7.52
C PRO A 499 18.35 -22.25 -7.00
N LEU A 500 17.97 -21.96 -5.76
CA LEU A 500 18.25 -20.71 -5.05
C LEU A 500 19.29 -20.92 -3.95
N ASP A 501 20.23 -21.84 -4.12
CA ASP A 501 21.31 -22.15 -3.18
C ASP A 501 22.63 -21.43 -3.49
N PHE A 502 22.66 -20.56 -4.49
CA PHE A 502 23.79 -19.68 -4.78
C PHE A 502 23.86 -18.48 -3.81
N ASP A 503 25.07 -17.95 -3.57
CA ASP A 503 25.27 -16.84 -2.61
C ASP A 503 24.73 -15.51 -3.13
N GLN A 504 25.35 -14.96 -4.19
CA GLN A 504 24.98 -13.66 -4.77
C GLN A 504 24.43 -13.78 -6.18
N GLU A 505 25.04 -14.61 -7.02
CA GLU A 505 24.63 -14.76 -8.42
C GLU A 505 24.54 -16.22 -8.85
N SER A 506 23.56 -16.53 -9.69
CA SER A 506 23.37 -17.85 -10.27
C SER A 506 24.29 -18.08 -11.47
N PRO A 507 24.42 -19.33 -11.95
CA PRO A 507 24.86 -19.60 -13.32
C PRO A 507 23.99 -18.89 -14.37
N VAL A 508 24.50 -18.80 -15.60
CA VAL A 508 23.73 -18.30 -16.75
C VAL A 508 22.90 -19.44 -17.33
N TYR A 509 21.59 -19.25 -17.35
CA TYR A 509 20.64 -20.18 -17.94
C TYR A 509 20.25 -19.75 -19.35
N HIS A 510 20.00 -20.73 -20.22
CA HIS A 510 19.62 -20.50 -21.62
C HIS A 510 18.24 -21.10 -21.86
N PHE A 511 17.23 -20.25 -21.98
CA PHE A 511 15.85 -20.66 -22.19
C PHE A 511 15.33 -20.05 -23.47
N HIS A 512 15.22 -20.88 -24.51
CA HIS A 512 14.89 -20.42 -25.86
C HIS A 512 15.84 -19.27 -26.23
N PHE A 513 15.32 -18.09 -26.60
CA PHE A 513 16.14 -16.97 -27.04
C PHE A 513 16.80 -16.20 -25.89
N MET A 514 16.45 -16.51 -24.65
CA MET A 514 16.77 -15.66 -23.51
C MET A 514 17.92 -16.28 -22.69
N LYS A 515 18.99 -15.51 -22.51
CA LYS A 515 19.98 -15.75 -21.48
C LYS A 515 19.50 -15.11 -20.17
N SER A 516 19.34 -15.92 -19.13
CA SER A 516 18.86 -15.48 -17.82
C SER A 516 19.92 -15.66 -16.75
N LYS A 517 19.99 -14.72 -15.81
CA LYS A 517 20.81 -14.82 -14.60
C LYS A 517 20.01 -14.28 -13.42
N PHE A 518 20.23 -14.84 -12.24
CA PHE A 518 19.54 -14.46 -11.02
C PHE A 518 20.52 -13.87 -10.03
N PHE A 519 20.10 -12.83 -9.33
CA PHE A 519 20.91 -12.12 -8.35
C PHE A 519 20.16 -12.02 -7.03
N LYS A 520 20.85 -12.28 -5.92
CA LYS A 520 20.32 -12.07 -4.56
C LYS A 520 20.87 -10.78 -3.99
N ARG A 521 19.97 -10.00 -3.40
CA ARG A 521 20.31 -8.84 -2.58
C ARG A 521 20.33 -9.25 -1.10
N ASP A 522 21.09 -8.51 -0.30
CA ASP A 522 21.22 -8.72 1.15
C ASP A 522 19.89 -8.60 1.92
N ASP A 523 18.91 -7.88 1.35
CA ASP A 523 17.55 -7.73 1.87
C ASP A 523 16.61 -8.91 1.56
N GLY A 524 17.14 -9.99 0.96
CA GLY A 524 16.37 -11.18 0.60
C GLY A 524 15.49 -10.99 -0.64
N ILE A 525 15.78 -9.98 -1.47
CA ILE A 525 15.18 -9.84 -2.80
C ILE A 525 15.98 -10.66 -3.82
N LEU A 526 15.27 -11.46 -4.61
CA LEU A 526 15.80 -12.14 -5.79
C LEU A 526 15.45 -11.33 -7.04
N LEU A 527 16.44 -11.06 -7.88
CA LEU A 527 16.30 -10.38 -9.15
C LEU A 527 16.47 -11.41 -10.25
N TRP A 528 15.44 -11.60 -11.08
CA TRP A 528 15.56 -12.35 -12.33
C TRP A 528 15.90 -11.36 -13.44
N CYS A 529 17.05 -11.53 -14.06
CA CYS A 529 17.52 -10.67 -15.14
C CYS A 529 17.68 -11.43 -16.45
N ALA A 530 17.50 -10.71 -17.56
CA ALA A 530 17.83 -11.18 -18.90
C ALA A 530 19.05 -10.42 -19.43
N HIS A 531 19.92 -11.10 -20.16
CA HIS A 531 21.11 -10.48 -20.75
C HIS A 531 20.71 -9.31 -21.66
N ALA A 532 21.35 -8.16 -21.49
CA ALA A 532 21.11 -6.98 -22.30
C ALA A 532 21.75 -7.14 -23.69
N PRO A 533 21.12 -6.66 -24.77
CA PRO A 533 21.79 -6.57 -26.06
C PRO A 533 23.10 -5.77 -25.96
N GLU A 534 24.08 -6.12 -26.79
CA GLU A 534 25.30 -5.34 -26.94
C GLU A 534 24.96 -3.86 -27.20
N HIS A 535 25.73 -2.95 -26.60
CA HIS A 535 25.54 -1.50 -26.67
C HIS A 535 24.26 -0.94 -26.03
N THR A 536 23.53 -1.72 -25.23
CA THR A 536 22.46 -1.17 -24.38
C THR A 536 23.05 -0.18 -23.38
N ALA A 537 22.57 1.07 -23.39
CA ALA A 537 23.01 2.07 -22.42
C ALA A 537 22.63 1.64 -20.98
N PRO A 538 23.53 1.82 -19.99
CA PRO A 538 23.20 1.52 -18.60
C PRO A 538 21.92 2.25 -18.14
N SER A 539 21.11 1.55 -17.35
CA SER A 539 19.91 2.10 -16.73
C SER A 539 19.81 1.66 -15.28
N THR A 540 18.93 2.30 -14.50
CA THR A 540 18.65 1.93 -13.10
C THR A 540 18.09 0.52 -12.94
N TYR A 541 17.70 -0.13 -14.04
CA TYR A 541 17.12 -1.46 -14.07
C TYR A 541 18.07 -2.51 -14.63
N MET A 542 19.37 -2.22 -14.58
CA MET A 542 20.41 -3.12 -15.05
C MET A 542 21.36 -3.45 -13.90
N ILE A 543 21.90 -4.67 -13.95
CA ILE A 543 22.95 -5.15 -13.07
C ILE A 543 24.17 -5.41 -13.93
N GLU A 544 25.31 -4.87 -13.52
CA GLU A 544 26.62 -5.18 -14.09
C GLU A 544 27.19 -6.41 -13.38
N SER A 545 27.64 -7.39 -14.15
CA SER A 545 28.27 -8.62 -13.63
C SER A 545 29.36 -9.03 -14.61
N GLY A 546 30.62 -8.79 -14.21
CA GLY A 546 31.75 -8.85 -15.14
C GLY A 546 31.66 -7.75 -16.19
N ASP A 547 31.88 -8.10 -17.46
CA ASP A 547 31.79 -7.18 -18.61
C ASP A 547 30.39 -7.17 -19.27
N GLU A 548 29.40 -7.83 -18.65
CA GLU A 548 28.05 -7.97 -19.19
C GLU A 548 27.02 -7.17 -18.38
N PHE A 549 25.97 -6.73 -19.07
CA PHE A 549 24.83 -6.07 -18.45
C PHE A 549 23.58 -6.94 -18.48
N TRP A 550 22.83 -6.90 -17.39
CA TRP A 550 21.68 -7.76 -17.16
C TRP A 550 20.44 -6.92 -16.81
N ASN A 551 19.45 -6.90 -17.71
CA ASN A 551 18.19 -6.18 -17.52
C ASN A 551 17.28 -6.91 -16.52
N ILE A 552 16.95 -6.27 -15.41
CA ILE A 552 15.99 -6.78 -14.42
C ILE A 552 14.64 -6.98 -15.10
N GLN A 553 14.13 -8.20 -15.01
CA GLN A 553 12.86 -8.60 -15.60
C GLN A 553 11.76 -8.68 -14.56
N LEU A 554 12.08 -9.35 -13.45
CA LEU A 554 11.20 -9.63 -12.33
C LEU A 554 12.02 -9.53 -11.04
N THR A 555 11.36 -9.12 -9.97
CA THR A 555 11.89 -9.19 -8.60
C THR A 555 11.00 -10.10 -7.78
N TYR A 556 11.56 -10.82 -6.80
CA TYR A 556 10.80 -11.67 -5.86
C TYR A 556 11.28 -11.42 -4.43
N ARG A 557 10.35 -11.40 -3.46
CA ARG A 557 10.65 -11.20 -2.03
C ARG A 557 10.73 -12.53 -1.30
N LEU A 558 11.87 -13.22 -1.39
CA LEU A 558 12.01 -14.59 -0.86
C LEU A 558 11.75 -14.72 0.64
N HIS A 559 11.96 -13.65 1.40
CA HIS A 559 11.71 -13.61 2.84
C HIS A 559 10.23 -13.43 3.20
N GLN A 560 9.33 -13.27 2.22
CA GLN A 560 7.89 -13.04 2.42
C GLN A 560 7.09 -14.18 1.76
N GLN A 561 6.76 -15.18 2.57
CA GLN A 561 5.77 -16.18 2.16
C GLN A 561 4.40 -15.51 2.13
N ARG A 562 3.66 -15.73 1.05
CA ARG A 562 2.34 -15.16 0.84
C ARG A 562 1.31 -16.28 0.72
N SER A 563 0.12 -16.04 1.27
CA SER A 563 -1.02 -16.93 1.07
C SER A 563 -1.67 -16.69 -0.29
N ARG A 564 -2.47 -17.65 -0.73
CA ARG A 564 -3.46 -17.47 -1.80
C ARG A 564 -4.42 -16.35 -1.46
N LYS A 565 -4.86 -16.25 -0.20
CA LYS A 565 -5.80 -15.21 0.24
C LYS A 565 -5.25 -13.81 -0.06
N TYR A 566 -3.99 -13.57 0.31
CA TYR A 566 -3.27 -12.35 -0.02
C TYR A 566 -3.31 -12.03 -1.52
N PHE A 567 -2.95 -13.00 -2.37
CA PHE A 567 -2.98 -12.76 -3.82
C PHE A 567 -4.39 -12.62 -4.39
N THR A 568 -5.39 -13.31 -3.84
CA THR A 568 -6.79 -13.17 -4.26
C THR A 568 -7.31 -11.78 -3.96
N GLU A 569 -7.09 -11.28 -2.74
CA GLU A 569 -7.44 -9.91 -2.35
C GLU A 569 -6.70 -8.90 -3.22
N ARG A 570 -5.39 -9.09 -3.40
CA ARG A 570 -4.55 -8.27 -4.28
C ARG A 570 -5.03 -8.25 -5.73
N SER A 571 -5.37 -9.40 -6.29
CA SER A 571 -5.79 -9.52 -7.68
C SER A 571 -7.21 -9.03 -7.89
N GLN A 572 -8.08 -9.15 -6.88
CA GLN A 572 -9.45 -8.63 -6.91
C GLN A 572 -9.42 -7.12 -6.99
N TYR A 573 -8.50 -6.55 -6.23
CA TYR A 573 -8.18 -5.16 -6.23
C TYR A 573 -7.60 -4.70 -7.57
N MET A 574 -6.56 -5.38 -8.08
CA MET A 574 -5.97 -5.05 -9.39
C MET A 574 -7.03 -5.12 -10.50
N ALA A 575 -7.89 -6.16 -10.52
CA ALA A 575 -8.94 -6.36 -11.51
C ALA A 575 -9.96 -5.21 -11.63
N LYS A 576 -10.08 -4.36 -10.61
CA LYS A 576 -10.95 -3.16 -10.62
C LYS A 576 -10.18 -1.85 -10.83
N MET A 577 -8.85 -1.89 -10.88
CA MET A 577 -7.99 -0.70 -10.89
C MET A 577 -7.13 -0.62 -12.13
N PRO A 578 -7.72 -0.26 -13.27
CA PRO A 578 -7.01 -0.28 -14.53
C PRO A 578 -5.89 0.76 -14.64
N THR A 579 -5.84 1.76 -13.76
CA THR A 579 -4.74 2.74 -13.70
C THR A 579 -3.46 2.17 -13.10
N LEU A 580 -3.55 1.11 -12.28
CA LEU A 580 -2.39 0.52 -11.62
C LEU A 580 -1.58 -0.39 -12.54
N ILE A 581 -2.27 -1.21 -13.34
CA ILE A 581 -1.61 -2.08 -14.31
C ILE A 581 -2.34 -1.96 -15.66
N PRO A 582 -2.22 -0.82 -16.36
CA PRO A 582 -2.99 -0.56 -17.58
C PRO A 582 -2.86 -1.66 -18.62
N SER A 583 -1.68 -2.29 -18.71
CA SER A 583 -1.42 -3.39 -19.63
C SER A 583 -2.28 -4.62 -19.39
N VAL A 584 -2.70 -4.91 -18.15
CA VAL A 584 -3.54 -6.07 -17.86
C VAL A 584 -5.01 -5.82 -18.22
N HIS A 585 -5.46 -4.56 -18.21
CA HIS A 585 -6.86 -4.21 -18.44
C HIS A 585 -7.17 -3.84 -19.89
N TYR A 586 -6.18 -3.30 -20.60
CA TYR A 586 -6.40 -2.64 -21.89
C TYR A 586 -5.53 -3.18 -23.02
N ALA A 587 -4.67 -4.15 -22.73
CA ALA A 587 -3.91 -4.82 -23.77
C ALA A 587 -4.31 -6.29 -23.86
N LEU A 588 -4.61 -6.73 -25.08
CA LEU A 588 -4.56 -8.15 -25.39
C LEU A 588 -3.09 -8.50 -25.52
N TYR A 589 -2.63 -9.42 -24.68
CA TYR A 589 -1.37 -10.12 -24.88
C TYR A 589 -1.68 -11.61 -24.94
N LEU A 590 -1.10 -12.30 -25.92
CA LEU A 590 -1.13 -13.75 -26.02
C LEU A 590 0.27 -14.21 -26.41
N LEU A 591 0.95 -14.84 -25.46
CA LEU A 591 2.24 -15.49 -25.67
C LEU A 591 2.06 -17.00 -25.61
N ALA A 592 2.36 -17.68 -26.71
CA ALA A 592 2.14 -19.11 -26.83
C ALA A 592 3.21 -19.76 -27.71
N TYR A 593 3.55 -21.01 -27.39
CA TYR A 593 4.51 -21.79 -28.18
C TYR A 593 3.79 -22.70 -29.17
N LYS A 594 4.28 -22.72 -30.41
CA LYS A 594 3.86 -23.66 -31.44
C LYS A 594 5.08 -24.03 -32.27
N GLU A 595 5.31 -25.32 -32.48
CA GLU A 595 6.39 -25.82 -33.35
C GLU A 595 7.78 -25.24 -33.02
N LYS A 596 8.11 -25.12 -31.72
CA LYS A 596 9.36 -24.51 -31.20
C LYS A 596 9.52 -23.01 -31.48
N LYS A 597 8.46 -22.33 -31.91
CA LYS A 597 8.42 -20.88 -32.07
C LYS A 597 7.54 -20.26 -30.98
N LEU A 598 7.96 -19.12 -30.48
CA LEU A 598 7.14 -18.26 -29.63
C LEU A 598 6.35 -17.28 -30.49
N PHE A 599 5.03 -17.35 -30.39
CA PHE A 599 4.10 -16.38 -30.95
C PHE A 599 3.71 -15.40 -29.86
N ASN A 600 3.86 -14.10 -30.14
CA ASN A 600 3.49 -13.02 -29.23
C ASN A 600 2.55 -12.04 -29.97
N TYR A 601 1.26 -12.15 -29.70
CA TYR A 601 0.25 -11.21 -30.16
C TYR A 601 0.10 -10.09 -29.14
N LEU A 602 0.15 -8.85 -29.62
CA LEU A 602 -0.03 -7.66 -28.80
C LEU A 602 -1.02 -6.71 -29.49
N TYR A 603 -2.10 -6.38 -28.78
CA TYR A 603 -3.02 -5.30 -29.12
C TYR A 603 -2.95 -4.20 -28.06
N GLN A 604 -2.65 -2.97 -28.47
CA GLN A 604 -2.67 -1.79 -27.60
C GLN A 604 -3.48 -0.68 -28.28
N LYS A 605 -4.77 -0.58 -27.94
CA LYS A 605 -5.68 0.40 -28.56
C LYS A 605 -5.17 1.85 -28.46
N GLN A 606 -4.56 2.22 -27.34
CA GLN A 606 -4.01 3.57 -27.12
C GLN A 606 -2.92 3.97 -28.11
N LYS A 607 -2.20 2.98 -28.66
CA LYS A 607 -1.12 3.19 -29.63
C LYS A 607 -1.53 2.81 -31.05
N ASP A 608 -2.79 2.43 -31.24
CA ASP A 608 -3.29 1.83 -32.48
C ASP A 608 -2.37 0.72 -33.00
N LEU A 609 -1.84 -0.09 -32.06
CA LEU A 609 -0.82 -1.09 -32.36
C LEU A 609 -1.42 -2.48 -32.25
N ILE A 610 -1.35 -3.22 -33.36
CA ILE A 610 -1.73 -4.62 -33.46
C ILE A 610 -0.54 -5.33 -34.10
N SER A 611 0.09 -6.24 -33.37
CA SER A 611 1.30 -6.90 -33.85
C SER A 611 1.34 -8.37 -33.50
N LEU A 612 1.97 -9.14 -34.37
CA LEU A 612 2.41 -10.50 -34.14
C LEU A 612 3.94 -10.51 -34.23
N LYS A 613 4.58 -10.96 -33.16
CA LYS A 613 6.01 -11.29 -33.18
C LYS A 613 6.18 -12.81 -33.11
N VAL A 614 6.88 -13.38 -34.09
CA VAL A 614 7.25 -14.80 -34.10
C VAL A 614 8.75 -14.91 -33.87
N GLN A 615 9.16 -15.71 -32.89
CA GLN A 615 10.57 -15.91 -32.53
C GLN A 615 10.93 -17.39 -32.51
N GLY A 616 11.97 -17.79 -33.23
CA GLY A 616 12.61 -19.10 -33.11
C GLY A 616 13.53 -19.21 -31.89
N GLU A 617 14.02 -20.43 -31.61
CA GLU A 617 14.77 -20.78 -30.39
C GLU A 617 15.99 -19.89 -30.13
N ASP A 618 16.69 -19.41 -31.16
CA ASP A 618 17.95 -18.68 -31.06
C ASP A 618 17.89 -17.24 -31.61
N LEU A 619 16.69 -16.71 -31.87
CA LEU A 619 16.43 -15.44 -32.58
C LEU A 619 16.88 -15.41 -34.05
N SER A 620 17.39 -16.50 -34.63
CA SER A 620 17.74 -16.52 -36.05
C SER A 620 16.52 -16.24 -36.94
N GLU A 621 15.34 -16.60 -36.43
CA GLU A 621 14.04 -16.31 -37.01
C GLU A 621 13.28 -15.38 -36.06
N SER A 622 13.32 -14.07 -36.31
CA SER A 622 12.49 -13.09 -35.60
C SER A 622 11.76 -12.22 -36.62
N GLU A 623 10.45 -12.37 -36.70
CA GLU A 623 9.59 -11.58 -37.59
C GLU A 623 8.61 -10.77 -36.74
N ILE A 624 8.40 -9.51 -37.12
CA ILE A 624 7.36 -8.65 -36.57
C ILE A 624 6.43 -8.26 -37.70
N GLN A 625 5.17 -8.64 -37.58
CA GLN A 625 4.10 -8.30 -38.52
C GLN A 625 3.14 -7.34 -37.82
N LEU A 626 2.72 -6.30 -38.55
CA LEU A 626 1.60 -5.45 -38.16
C LEU A 626 0.33 -6.03 -38.81
N LEU A 627 -0.73 -6.17 -38.05
CA LEU A 627 -1.96 -6.83 -38.49
C LEU A 627 -3.16 -5.88 -38.40
N ALA A 628 -4.18 -6.09 -39.22
CA ALA A 628 -5.52 -5.59 -38.95
C ALA A 628 -6.19 -6.43 -37.83
N PRO A 629 -7.27 -5.91 -37.19
CA PRO A 629 -7.98 -6.67 -36.15
C PRO A 629 -8.46 -8.06 -36.61
N ASP A 630 -9.09 -8.15 -37.79
CA ASP A 630 -9.59 -9.42 -38.33
C ASP A 630 -8.45 -10.40 -38.66
N GLU A 631 -7.30 -9.88 -39.14
CA GLU A 631 -6.12 -10.70 -39.42
C GLU A 631 -5.50 -11.27 -38.13
N MET A 632 -5.47 -10.49 -37.05
CA MET A 632 -5.06 -10.99 -35.73
C MET A 632 -6.00 -12.09 -35.23
N ILE A 633 -7.31 -11.89 -35.34
CA ILE A 633 -8.32 -12.87 -34.93
C ILE A 633 -8.13 -14.18 -35.70
N ASP A 634 -8.06 -14.11 -37.03
CA ASP A 634 -7.89 -15.28 -37.90
C ASP A 634 -6.60 -16.03 -37.57
N SER A 635 -5.50 -15.29 -37.41
CA SER A 635 -4.20 -15.86 -37.05
C SER A 635 -4.22 -16.56 -35.68
N ILE A 636 -4.88 -15.97 -34.68
CA ILE A 636 -5.00 -16.59 -33.34
C ILE A 636 -5.83 -17.87 -33.43
N VAL A 637 -6.98 -17.86 -34.10
CA VAL A 637 -7.86 -19.04 -34.20
C VAL A 637 -7.18 -20.18 -34.99
N GLU A 638 -6.46 -19.85 -36.06
CA GLU A 638 -5.70 -20.84 -36.84
C GLU A 638 -4.57 -21.48 -36.02
N ASN A 639 -3.82 -20.67 -35.26
CA ASN A 639 -2.67 -21.17 -34.52
C ASN A 639 -3.02 -21.76 -33.15
N PHE A 640 -4.12 -21.30 -32.54
CA PHE A 640 -4.56 -21.63 -31.19
C PHE A 640 -6.07 -21.89 -31.17
N PRO A 641 -6.53 -23.04 -31.71
CA PRO A 641 -7.94 -23.35 -31.93
C PRO A 641 -8.76 -23.53 -30.63
N GLN A 642 -8.12 -23.46 -29.46
CA GLN A 642 -8.82 -23.36 -28.18
C GLN A 642 -9.56 -22.03 -27.99
N TYR A 643 -9.26 -21.01 -28.80
CA TYR A 643 -9.98 -19.74 -28.82
C TYR A 643 -10.95 -19.70 -30.00
N THR A 644 -12.14 -19.12 -29.77
CA THR A 644 -13.10 -18.85 -30.84
C THR A 644 -12.95 -17.41 -31.33
N ARG A 645 -13.43 -17.15 -32.55
CA ARG A 645 -13.52 -15.79 -33.10
C ARG A 645 -14.21 -14.84 -32.12
N ASP A 646 -15.37 -15.25 -31.61
CA ASP A 646 -16.19 -14.43 -30.71
C ASP A 646 -15.44 -14.06 -29.42
N THR A 647 -14.69 -15.00 -28.83
CA THR A 647 -13.90 -14.73 -27.61
C THR A 647 -12.83 -13.68 -27.86
N ILE A 648 -12.08 -13.77 -28.98
CA ILE A 648 -11.05 -12.78 -29.32
C ILE A 648 -11.67 -11.43 -29.66
N GLN A 649 -12.76 -11.42 -30.44
CA GLN A 649 -13.48 -10.19 -30.76
C GLN A 649 -13.96 -9.48 -29.49
N THR A 650 -14.55 -10.23 -28.56
CA THR A 650 -15.03 -9.70 -27.27
C THR A 650 -13.88 -9.11 -26.44
N ALA A 651 -12.73 -9.80 -26.42
CA ALA A 651 -11.52 -9.30 -25.74
C ALA A 651 -11.04 -7.97 -26.34
N LEU A 652 -11.03 -7.84 -27.67
CA LEU A 652 -10.66 -6.61 -28.37
C LEU A 652 -11.67 -5.49 -28.08
N ASP A 653 -12.97 -5.78 -28.13
CA ASP A 653 -14.03 -4.80 -27.88
C ASP A 653 -13.97 -4.25 -26.44
N ASN A 654 -13.69 -5.11 -25.46
CA ASN A 654 -13.61 -4.74 -24.05
C ASN A 654 -12.25 -4.13 -23.64
N SER A 655 -11.22 -4.23 -24.48
CA SER A 655 -9.90 -3.63 -24.21
C SER A 655 -9.84 -2.10 -24.35
N CYS A 656 -11.00 -1.44 -24.48
CA CYS A 656 -11.10 0.00 -24.70
C CYS A 656 -10.99 0.84 -23.42
N TYR A 657 -10.06 1.80 -23.42
CA TYR A 657 -10.05 2.88 -22.44
C TYR A 657 -11.21 3.84 -22.72
N GLY A 658 -12.12 4.00 -21.76
CA GLY A 658 -13.08 5.10 -21.76
C GLY A 658 -12.32 6.40 -21.54
N SER A 659 -12.13 7.19 -22.59
CA SER A 659 -11.70 8.60 -22.52
C SER A 659 -12.64 9.49 -21.68
N ARG A 660 -13.70 8.93 -21.08
CA ARG A 660 -14.66 9.64 -20.22
C ARG A 660 -14.17 9.91 -18.80
N LEU A 661 -13.13 9.24 -18.31
CA LEU A 661 -12.66 9.42 -16.92
C LEU A 661 -11.76 10.65 -16.70
N TYR A 662 -11.41 11.41 -17.74
CA TYR A 662 -10.69 12.68 -17.62
C TYR A 662 -11.58 13.93 -17.78
N CYS A 663 -12.91 13.75 -17.84
CA CYS A 663 -13.87 14.84 -18.07
C CYS A 663 -14.97 14.94 -17.00
N LEU A 664 -14.70 14.57 -15.75
CA LEU A 664 -15.57 14.91 -14.61
C LEU A 664 -14.80 15.73 -13.59
#